data_AF-A0AB38A8F3-F1
#
_entry.id   AF-A0AB38A8F3-F1
#
_cell.length_a   1.000
_cell.length_b   1.000
_cell.length_c   1.000
_cell.angle_alpha   90.00
_cell.angle_beta   90.00
_cell.angle_gamma   90.00
#
_symmetry.space_group_name_H-M   'P 1'
#
loop_
_entity.id
_entity.type
_entity.pdbx_description
1 polymer ?
#
loop_
_entity_poly.entity_id
_entity_poly.type
_entity_poly.pdbx_seq_one_letter_code
_entity_poly.pdbx_strand_id
1 'polypeptide(L)'
;MNSVYMLFANMANLISTLPLIPIAFVVALLIVNNIAKLDKGAKKHLPIAVQILTANAYSCAFGCAGFAVFFGLGWTSLWITLLSAAVLFGISFVAGKREAYSAHIAHALNCLPYRAQIVLVDVVSIAFQLVSAFYALEAPYNEGLVFVEPPFLFMDLGLMLLAIVSIYYLSHRNAIANSVLQGFFFVWGLAQYYLWQFKNTAIMPADLFALGTAAAVSGNYSYAWKDSVLAGLIAFCFGMLVISYLGILRHKLQAQGQVKIAKRIRYTSVGMTTLIGLVSATVLGSMLVFPNYNQIGAGINYFWPLYVFRQHGAVLSFTAGVQDLIIKKPAGYSDKSAQELLDSYVAQYNTTLDNTSGRQAAVAQYNAQKPNIIVVMDETFADLSDFDNMHDNYTGPEFFTTGMKDALGAGKLAVSVLGGGTANSEFEFLTGNSMAYLGLGKYPYAIYRFSRYESLPSLLKKQGYDSTAIHPNLAGNWNRDKTYEDMKFDRFYSIDDFPNAPVFHNGVTDKATFDKCLDLIKNSDKPQFIFNVTMQNHSDYSKNNIPADRLTKIHPSDLSSPEQDGILNEYLSCIKASDEDLKYLVSQLKELKKPTVLVYFGDHQPNFTPTYNDAWFSGESDLIHNQRLYHTSYVMWANYTVAGAAQNTRAEYSSANFLAVQMLYTIGAPLTDYQKAQLAIRIQMPAINAFGLLDTAGNWHSLTQQDDSMHTLSEDFRTLTYYEFATKLS
;
A
#
# COMPACT_ATOMS: atom_id res chain seq x y z
N MET A 1 -9.41 32.03 -6.82
CA MET A 1 -9.57 32.50 -5.41
C MET A 1 -10.26 31.47 -4.52
N ASN A 2 -11.22 30.67 -5.01
CA ASN A 2 -11.88 29.62 -4.20
C ASN A 2 -10.99 28.41 -3.82
N SER A 3 -9.92 28.13 -4.59
CA SER A 3 -8.97 27.04 -4.32
C SER A 3 -7.98 27.33 -3.19
N VAL A 4 -7.77 28.62 -2.85
CA VAL A 4 -6.93 29.03 -1.71
C VAL A 4 -7.76 29.04 -0.42
N TYR A 5 -9.03 29.41 -0.51
CA TYR A 5 -9.96 29.36 0.62
C TYR A 5 -10.26 27.93 1.11
N MET A 6 -10.32 26.93 0.21
CA MET A 6 -10.41 25.52 0.62
C MET A 6 -9.13 24.99 1.28
N LEU A 7 -7.95 25.47 0.88
CA LEU A 7 -6.68 25.13 1.54
C LEU A 7 -6.66 25.66 2.99
N PHE A 8 -7.18 26.87 3.22
CA PHE A 8 -7.28 27.47 4.55
C PHE A 8 -8.43 26.90 5.39
N ALA A 9 -9.55 26.49 4.78
CA ALA A 9 -10.64 25.80 5.49
C ALA A 9 -10.24 24.38 5.94
N ASN A 10 -9.48 23.65 5.12
CA ASN A 10 -8.92 22.35 5.50
C ASN A 10 -7.80 22.48 6.54
N MET A 11 -7.00 23.57 6.51
CA MET A 11 -6.10 23.88 7.62
C MET A 11 -6.85 24.27 8.89
N ALA A 12 -8.01 24.93 8.82
CA ALA A 12 -8.78 25.29 10.01
C ALA A 12 -9.34 24.06 10.75
N ASN A 13 -9.76 23.01 10.03
CA ASN A 13 -10.15 21.74 10.63
C ASN A 13 -8.95 20.93 11.17
N LEU A 14 -7.76 21.09 10.57
CA LEU A 14 -6.50 20.58 11.12
C LEU A 14 -6.05 21.33 12.39
N ILE A 15 -6.48 22.59 12.54
CA ILE A 15 -6.19 23.44 13.69
C ILE A 15 -7.17 23.19 14.85
N SER A 16 -8.39 22.71 14.60
CA SER A 16 -9.34 22.34 15.66
C SER A 16 -9.01 21.04 16.41
N THR A 17 -8.09 20.24 15.89
CA THR A 17 -7.57 19.01 16.55
C THR A 17 -6.15 19.18 17.10
N LEU A 18 -5.54 20.35 16.92
CA LEU A 18 -4.30 20.70 17.61
C LEU A 18 -4.66 21.16 19.03
N PRO A 19 -4.10 20.55 20.10
CA PRO A 19 -4.29 21.07 21.45
C PRO A 19 -3.78 22.51 21.46
N LEU A 20 -4.26 23.35 22.39
CA LEU A 20 -3.96 24.79 22.60
C LEU A 20 -2.46 25.23 22.61
N ILE A 21 -1.56 24.30 22.31
CA ILE A 21 -0.10 24.36 22.19
C ILE A 21 0.39 25.41 21.17
N PRO A 22 -0.17 25.61 19.96
CA PRO A 22 0.29 26.66 19.05
C PRO A 22 0.09 28.07 19.62
N ILE A 23 -0.98 28.29 20.39
CA ILE A 23 -1.27 29.57 21.04
C ILE A 23 -0.31 29.79 22.22
N ALA A 24 -0.06 28.75 23.02
CA ALA A 24 0.97 28.80 24.07
C ALA A 24 2.39 29.02 23.48
N PHE A 25 2.67 28.45 22.31
CA PHE A 25 3.91 28.60 21.55
C PHE A 25 4.12 30.03 21.04
N VAL A 26 3.06 30.65 20.50
CA VAL A 26 3.08 32.05 20.06
C VAL A 26 3.21 33.02 21.25
N VAL A 27 2.53 32.74 22.37
CA VAL A 27 2.63 33.55 23.61
C VAL A 27 4.03 33.43 24.21
N ALA A 28 4.63 32.24 24.26
CA ALA A 28 6.01 32.04 24.69
C ALA A 28 7.01 32.77 23.78
N LEU A 29 6.83 32.69 22.46
CA LEU A 29 7.66 33.43 21.50
C LEU A 29 7.53 34.95 21.65
N LEU A 30 6.34 35.48 21.94
CA LEU A 30 6.10 36.91 22.16
C LEU A 30 6.72 37.39 23.47
N ILE A 31 6.63 36.61 24.54
CA ILE A 31 7.28 36.91 25.84
C ILE A 31 8.80 36.91 25.68
N VAL A 32 9.36 35.89 25.02
CA VAL A 32 10.82 35.77 24.82
C VAL A 32 11.35 36.84 23.85
N ASN A 33 10.61 37.20 22.80
CA ASN A 33 10.99 38.29 21.89
C ASN A 33 10.96 39.66 22.59
N ASN A 34 10.05 39.88 23.54
CA ASN A 34 10.02 41.11 24.35
C ASN A 34 11.16 41.16 25.37
N ILE A 35 11.56 40.01 25.94
CA ILE A 35 12.75 39.91 26.79
C ILE A 35 14.04 40.15 25.98
N ALA A 36 14.13 39.63 24.76
CA ALA A 36 15.27 39.87 23.85
C ALA A 36 15.36 41.32 23.35
N LYS A 37 14.23 42.04 23.25
CA LYS A 37 14.22 43.48 22.96
C LYS A 37 14.74 44.32 24.13
N LEU A 38 14.53 43.88 25.37
CA LEU A 38 15.10 44.51 26.56
C LEU A 38 16.63 44.31 26.67
N ASP A 39 17.17 43.23 26.08
CA ASP A 39 18.61 42.90 26.07
C ASP A 39 19.46 43.81 25.16
N LYS A 40 18.87 44.48 24.16
CA LYS A 40 19.63 45.37 23.25
C LYS A 40 20.16 46.66 23.91
N GLY A 41 19.70 47.00 25.11
CA GLY A 41 20.14 48.20 25.84
C GLY A 41 20.95 47.97 27.12
N ALA A 42 20.97 46.75 27.69
CA ALA A 42 21.34 46.54 29.11
C ALA A 42 22.45 45.51 29.36
N LYS A 43 23.35 45.27 28.40
CA LYS A 43 24.39 44.22 28.49
C LYS A 43 25.45 44.37 29.60
N LYS A 44 25.38 45.36 30.49
CA LYS A 44 26.45 45.60 31.48
C LYS A 44 26.16 45.27 32.95
N HIS A 45 24.92 44.95 33.37
CA HIS A 45 24.64 44.78 34.82
C HIS A 45 23.71 43.63 35.23
N LEU A 46 23.40 42.67 34.36
CA LEU A 46 22.59 41.52 34.78
C LEU A 46 23.44 40.48 35.54
N PRO A 47 22.97 39.97 36.70
CA PRO A 47 23.64 38.88 37.41
C PRO A 47 23.84 37.66 36.50
N ILE A 48 24.95 36.92 36.68
CA ILE A 48 25.31 35.74 35.87
C ILE A 48 24.14 34.74 35.78
N ALA A 49 23.38 34.55 36.85
CA ALA A 49 22.19 33.69 36.88
C ALA A 49 21.12 34.13 35.86
N VAL A 50 20.91 35.43 35.68
CA VAL A 50 19.91 35.97 34.75
C VAL A 50 20.42 35.93 33.30
N GLN A 51 21.72 36.11 33.08
CA GLN A 51 22.33 35.91 31.75
C GLN A 51 22.30 34.44 31.32
N ILE A 52 22.47 33.51 32.26
CA ILE A 52 22.27 32.07 32.04
C ILE A 52 20.81 31.78 31.71
N LEU A 53 19.86 32.42 32.40
CA LEU A 53 18.43 32.28 32.12
C LEU A 53 18.02 32.86 30.76
N THR A 54 18.54 34.01 30.33
CA THR A 54 18.17 34.61 29.03
C THR A 54 18.79 33.88 27.84
N ALA A 55 20.02 33.36 27.98
CA ALA A 55 20.66 32.54 26.95
C ALA A 55 20.03 31.13 26.81
N ASN A 56 19.43 30.62 27.90
CA ASN A 56 18.83 29.28 27.95
C ASN A 56 17.29 29.29 27.99
N ALA A 57 16.64 30.46 27.98
CA ALA A 57 15.18 30.58 27.97
C ALA A 57 14.56 29.89 26.75
N TYR A 58 15.23 29.94 25.60
CA TYR A 58 14.84 29.20 24.41
C TYR A 58 14.92 27.69 24.63
N SER A 59 15.99 27.17 25.22
CA SER A 59 16.15 25.73 25.50
C SER A 59 15.18 25.22 26.56
N CYS A 60 14.89 26.01 27.59
CA CYS A 60 13.84 25.69 28.57
C CYS A 60 12.44 25.73 27.93
N ALA A 61 12.13 26.73 27.11
CA ALA A 61 10.84 26.81 26.42
C ALA A 61 10.66 25.65 25.41
N PHE A 62 11.71 25.29 24.67
CA PHE A 62 11.70 24.11 23.79
C PHE A 62 11.59 22.79 24.55
N GLY A 63 12.30 22.65 25.68
CA GLY A 63 12.20 21.49 26.56
C GLY A 63 10.81 21.32 27.17
N CYS A 64 10.19 22.41 27.63
CA CYS A 64 8.83 22.41 28.17
C CYS A 64 7.75 22.20 27.09
N ALA A 65 7.93 22.77 25.89
CA ALA A 65 7.05 22.52 24.75
C ALA A 65 7.15 21.07 24.26
N GLY A 66 8.36 20.50 24.24
CA GLY A 66 8.57 19.06 24.03
C GLY A 66 7.82 18.25 25.08
N PHE A 67 7.96 18.58 26.36
CA PHE A 67 7.24 17.92 27.44
C PHE A 67 5.71 17.95 27.28
N ALA A 68 5.14 19.09 26.86
CA ALA A 68 3.70 19.25 26.65
C ALA A 68 3.18 18.49 25.41
N VAL A 69 3.98 18.43 24.34
CA VAL A 69 3.67 17.62 23.15
C VAL A 69 3.72 16.12 23.48
N PHE A 70 4.68 15.69 24.30
CA PHE A 70 4.83 14.28 24.71
C PHE A 70 3.61 13.75 25.48
N PHE A 71 3.03 14.53 26.40
CA PHE A 71 1.81 14.12 27.11
C PHE A 71 0.55 14.25 26.26
N GLY A 72 0.52 15.14 25.26
CA GLY A 72 -0.60 15.30 24.34
C GLY A 72 -0.74 14.20 23.28
N LEU A 73 0.31 13.40 23.05
CA LEU A 73 0.38 12.37 21.99
C LEU A 73 0.18 10.92 22.47
N GLY A 74 -0.26 10.72 23.72
CA GLY A 74 -0.76 9.42 24.19
C GLY A 74 0.29 8.39 24.61
N TRP A 75 1.48 8.81 25.03
CA TRP A 75 2.54 7.87 25.45
C TRP A 75 2.33 7.29 26.84
N THR A 76 2.66 6.00 27.02
CA THR A 76 2.43 5.24 28.26
C THR A 76 3.68 5.10 29.15
N SER A 77 4.89 5.37 28.63
CA SER A 77 6.16 5.23 29.37
C SER A 77 6.74 6.57 29.85
N LEU A 78 6.65 6.83 31.16
CA LEU A 78 7.17 8.04 31.81
C LEU A 78 8.70 8.16 31.68
N TRP A 79 9.44 7.06 31.78
CA TRP A 79 10.90 7.08 31.75
C TRP A 79 11.48 7.41 30.39
N ILE A 80 10.90 6.85 29.32
CA ILE A 80 11.33 7.13 27.93
C ILE A 80 11.01 8.58 27.56
N THR A 81 9.88 9.09 28.04
CA THR A 81 9.50 10.51 27.95
C THR A 81 10.55 11.42 28.60
N LEU A 82 10.90 11.14 29.86
CA LEU A 82 11.88 11.94 30.62
C LEU A 82 13.28 11.93 29.98
N LEU A 83 13.77 10.75 29.60
CA LEU A 83 15.07 10.60 28.96
C LEU A 83 15.15 11.39 27.66
N SER A 84 14.11 11.30 26.85
CA SER A 84 14.07 11.92 25.53
C SER A 84 13.89 13.43 25.59
N ALA A 85 13.10 13.92 26.56
CA ALA A 85 13.05 15.33 26.87
C ALA A 85 14.44 15.86 27.29
N ALA A 86 15.19 15.11 28.10
CA ALA A 86 16.55 15.49 28.50
C ALA A 86 17.52 15.51 27.30
N VAL A 87 17.44 14.54 26.39
CA VAL A 87 18.25 14.50 25.17
C VAL A 87 17.92 15.67 24.24
N LEU A 88 16.64 15.93 23.97
CA LEU A 88 16.21 17.04 23.12
C LEU A 88 16.56 18.39 23.74
N PHE A 89 16.45 18.53 25.07
CA PHE A 89 16.92 19.70 25.80
C PHE A 89 18.44 19.88 25.64
N GLY A 90 19.22 18.80 25.77
CA GLY A 90 20.66 18.81 25.52
C GLY A 90 21.01 19.27 24.10
N ILE A 91 20.32 18.75 23.09
CA ILE A 91 20.47 19.17 21.68
C ILE A 91 20.17 20.66 21.53
N SER A 92 19.05 21.13 22.10
CA SER A 92 18.68 22.55 22.06
C SER A 92 19.69 23.45 22.78
N PHE A 93 20.21 23.01 23.93
CA PHE A 93 21.25 23.73 24.68
C PHE A 93 22.54 23.88 23.86
N VAL A 94 22.99 22.80 23.22
CA VAL A 94 24.16 22.83 22.32
C VAL A 94 23.88 23.72 21.11
N ALA A 95 22.67 23.66 20.54
CA ALA A 95 22.24 24.53 19.45
C ALA A 95 22.31 26.02 19.84
N GLY A 96 21.90 26.39 21.06
CA GLY A 96 21.98 27.76 21.58
C GLY A 96 23.41 28.27 21.72
N LYS A 97 24.38 27.38 21.95
CA LYS A 97 25.82 27.71 22.08
C LYS A 97 26.65 27.47 20.82
N ARG A 98 26.00 27.12 19.70
CA ARG A 98 26.67 26.69 18.46
C ARG A 98 27.72 27.68 17.93
N GLU A 99 27.50 28.99 18.05
CA GLU A 99 28.48 29.98 17.62
C GLU A 99 29.76 29.96 18.47
N ALA A 100 29.62 29.86 19.79
CA ALA A 100 30.75 29.86 20.71
C ALA A 100 31.58 28.60 20.50
N TYR A 101 30.95 27.43 20.47
CA TYR A 101 31.65 26.18 20.22
C TYR A 101 32.26 26.14 18.81
N SER A 102 31.57 26.66 17.78
CA SER A 102 32.12 26.71 16.42
C SER A 102 33.41 27.55 16.36
N ALA A 103 33.49 28.63 17.15
CA ALA A 103 34.73 29.41 17.26
C ALA A 103 35.86 28.63 17.95
N HIS A 104 35.56 27.88 19.01
CA HIS A 104 36.56 27.07 19.71
C HIS A 104 37.10 25.96 18.80
N ILE A 105 36.21 25.25 18.09
CA ILE A 105 36.61 24.21 17.13
C ILE A 105 37.42 24.82 15.98
N ALA A 106 36.95 25.94 15.41
CA ALA A 106 37.72 26.64 14.39
C ALA A 106 39.12 27.03 14.89
N HIS A 107 39.23 27.48 16.13
CA HIS A 107 40.52 27.83 16.73
C HIS A 107 41.41 26.59 16.95
N ALA A 108 40.85 25.48 17.43
CA ALA A 108 41.58 24.23 17.62
C ALA A 108 42.10 23.65 16.29
N LEU A 109 41.36 23.84 15.20
CA LEU A 109 41.74 23.39 13.87
C LEU A 109 42.82 24.25 13.19
N ASN A 110 43.19 25.40 13.76
CA ASN A 110 44.18 26.31 13.17
C ASN A 110 45.57 25.68 12.96
N CYS A 111 45.89 24.61 13.69
CA CYS A 111 47.14 23.86 13.52
C CYS A 111 47.23 23.12 12.18
N LEU A 112 46.09 22.91 11.49
CA LEU A 112 46.03 22.26 10.19
C LEU A 112 45.99 23.29 9.06
N PRO A 113 46.48 22.96 7.85
CA PRO A 113 46.26 23.80 6.67
C PRO A 113 44.76 23.95 6.39
N TYR A 114 44.31 25.15 5.97
CA TYR A 114 42.91 25.44 5.67
C TYR A 114 42.20 24.38 4.79
N ARG A 115 42.88 23.82 3.79
CA ARG A 115 42.31 22.73 2.97
C ARG A 115 42.02 21.46 3.77
N ALA A 116 42.92 21.08 4.68
CA ALA A 116 42.74 19.93 5.55
C ALA A 116 41.63 20.18 6.59
N GLN A 117 41.50 21.41 7.09
CA GLN A 117 40.38 21.80 7.97
C GLN A 117 39.03 21.60 7.27
N ILE A 118 38.89 22.10 6.04
CA ILE A 118 37.64 21.97 5.27
C ILE A 118 37.33 20.50 4.95
N VAL A 119 38.32 19.71 4.54
CA VAL A 119 38.11 18.28 4.26
C VAL A 119 37.70 17.52 5.52
N LEU A 120 38.36 17.78 6.67
CA LEU A 120 38.00 17.16 7.94
C LEU A 120 36.56 17.49 8.35
N VAL A 121 36.19 18.77 8.25
CA VAL A 121 34.82 19.21 8.51
C VAL A 121 33.86 18.50 7.56
N ASP A 122 34.15 18.45 6.26
CA ASP A 122 33.30 17.78 5.26
C ASP A 122 33.10 16.29 5.57
N VAL A 123 34.17 15.55 5.88
CA VAL A 123 34.12 14.11 6.20
C VAL A 123 33.31 13.86 7.48
N VAL A 124 33.59 14.60 8.55
CA VAL A 124 32.89 14.46 9.84
C VAL A 124 31.41 14.82 9.68
N SER A 125 31.10 15.84 8.88
CA SER A 125 29.73 16.24 8.56
C SER A 125 28.93 15.12 7.92
N ILE A 126 29.49 14.58 6.84
CA ILE A 126 28.84 13.56 6.03
C ILE A 126 28.69 12.28 6.86
N ALA A 127 29.68 11.91 7.68
CA ALA A 127 29.60 10.75 8.55
C ALA A 127 28.48 10.89 9.60
N PHE A 128 28.41 12.01 10.32
CA PHE A 128 27.34 12.22 11.31
C PHE A 128 25.97 12.36 10.65
N GLN A 129 25.87 13.04 9.50
CA GLN A 129 24.64 13.13 8.74
C GLN A 129 24.17 11.74 8.30
N LEU A 130 25.05 10.91 7.76
CA LEU A 130 24.74 9.54 7.34
C LEU A 130 24.17 8.72 8.50
N VAL A 131 24.86 8.67 9.64
CA VAL A 131 24.39 7.93 10.82
C VAL A 131 23.03 8.47 11.29
N SER A 132 22.88 9.79 11.37
CA SER A 132 21.63 10.42 11.82
C SER A 132 20.47 10.20 10.84
N ALA A 133 20.74 10.18 9.52
CA ALA A 133 19.77 9.93 8.48
C ALA A 133 19.31 8.46 8.49
N PHE A 134 20.25 7.53 8.67
CA PHE A 134 19.96 6.11 8.80
C PHE A 134 19.02 5.85 9.99
N TYR A 135 19.35 6.35 11.19
CA TYR A 135 18.45 6.19 12.34
C TYR A 135 17.14 6.95 12.19
N ALA A 136 17.12 8.11 11.53
CA ALA A 136 15.89 8.85 11.28
C ALA A 136 14.93 8.09 10.34
N LEU A 137 15.47 7.30 9.41
CA LEU A 137 14.72 6.46 8.47
C LEU A 137 14.29 5.13 9.10
N GLU A 138 15.23 4.39 9.69
CA GLU A 138 15.03 3.00 10.10
C GLU A 138 14.39 2.84 11.48
N ALA A 139 14.74 3.69 12.44
CA ALA A 139 14.31 3.53 13.82
C ALA A 139 12.78 3.60 14.01
N PRO A 140 12.01 4.45 13.29
CA PRO A 140 10.57 4.54 13.50
C PRO A 140 9.81 3.20 13.39
N TYR A 141 10.25 2.29 12.51
CA TYR A 141 9.52 1.06 12.20
C TYR A 141 10.30 -0.24 12.48
N ASN A 142 11.54 -0.15 12.95
CA ASN A 142 12.41 -1.28 13.33
C ASN A 142 12.62 -1.28 14.86
N GLU A 143 11.74 -1.97 15.60
CA GLU A 143 11.78 -2.05 17.07
C GLU A 143 13.03 -2.86 17.54
N GLY A 144 13.81 -2.34 18.50
CA GLY A 144 14.84 -3.12 19.22
C GLY A 144 16.31 -2.99 18.76
N LEU A 145 16.83 -1.77 18.59
CA LEU A 145 18.19 -1.48 18.07
C LEU A 145 18.37 -1.89 16.60
N VAL A 146 17.70 -1.17 15.67
CA VAL A 146 17.84 -1.25 14.19
C VAL A 146 18.63 -2.47 13.72
N PHE A 147 17.95 -3.59 13.50
CA PHE A 147 18.60 -4.82 13.04
C PHE A 147 18.54 -4.89 11.52
N VAL A 148 19.66 -4.56 10.86
CA VAL A 148 19.91 -4.76 9.42
C VAL A 148 21.10 -5.71 9.31
N GLU A 149 21.02 -6.73 8.46
CA GLU A 149 22.11 -7.69 8.33
C GLU A 149 23.37 -7.02 7.76
N PRO A 150 24.59 -7.38 8.23
CA PRO A 150 25.80 -6.62 7.90
C PRO A 150 26.06 -6.38 6.40
N PRO A 151 25.92 -7.37 5.49
CA PRO A 151 26.15 -7.14 4.06
C PRO A 151 25.20 -6.08 3.48
N PHE A 152 23.92 -6.15 3.85
CA PHE A 152 22.89 -5.24 3.35
C PHE A 152 22.98 -3.86 4.00
N LEU A 153 23.36 -3.79 5.28
CA LEU A 153 23.63 -2.53 5.98
C LEU A 153 24.69 -1.70 5.23
N PHE A 154 25.78 -2.32 4.80
CA PHE A 154 26.81 -1.59 4.04
C PHE A 154 26.34 -1.13 2.67
N MET A 155 25.50 -1.90 1.99
CA MET A 155 24.90 -1.51 0.70
C MET A 155 23.93 -0.34 0.88
N ASP A 156 23.04 -0.44 1.87
CA ASP A 156 22.05 0.60 2.20
C ASP A 156 22.74 1.91 2.62
N LEU A 157 23.69 1.85 3.56
CA LEU A 157 24.52 2.99 3.94
C LEU A 157 25.33 3.54 2.75
N GLY A 158 25.77 2.68 1.82
CA GLY A 158 26.46 3.08 0.60
C GLY A 158 25.58 3.92 -0.32
N LEU A 159 24.33 3.48 -0.55
CA LEU A 159 23.33 4.23 -1.33
C LEU A 159 22.99 5.57 -0.66
N MET A 160 22.76 5.56 0.65
CA MET A 160 22.50 6.77 1.43
C MET A 160 23.69 7.74 1.41
N LEU A 161 24.92 7.23 1.56
CA LEU A 161 26.14 8.03 1.50
C LEU A 161 26.29 8.69 0.14
N LEU A 162 26.08 7.96 -0.96
CA LEU A 162 26.13 8.51 -2.30
C LEU A 162 25.08 9.62 -2.50
N ALA A 163 23.86 9.43 -1.99
CA ALA A 163 22.82 10.47 -2.03
C ALA A 163 23.22 11.72 -1.23
N ILE A 164 23.72 11.55 -0.01
CA ILE A 164 24.20 12.64 0.85
C ILE A 164 25.36 13.38 0.19
N VAL A 165 26.40 12.67 -0.26
CA VAL A 165 27.58 13.27 -0.93
C VAL A 165 27.16 14.03 -2.19
N SER A 166 26.25 13.47 -2.99
CA SER A 166 25.73 14.11 -4.21
C SER A 166 25.05 15.44 -3.88
N ILE A 167 24.04 15.44 -3.00
CA ILE A 167 23.31 16.66 -2.63
C ILE A 167 24.23 17.65 -1.91
N TYR A 168 25.09 17.16 -1.03
CA TYR A 168 26.05 17.99 -0.29
C TYR A 168 26.94 18.77 -1.24
N TYR A 169 27.55 18.14 -2.25
CA TYR A 169 28.47 18.83 -3.13
C TYR A 169 27.81 19.56 -4.32
N LEU A 170 26.71 19.04 -4.87
CA LEU A 170 25.92 19.72 -5.92
C LEU A 170 25.27 21.00 -5.41
N SER A 171 24.80 21.01 -4.16
CA SER A 171 24.29 22.22 -3.51
C SER A 171 25.38 23.17 -3.04
N HIS A 172 26.65 22.88 -3.36
CA HIS A 172 27.83 23.61 -2.87
C HIS A 172 27.87 23.72 -1.34
N ARG A 173 27.49 22.61 -0.69
CA ARG A 173 27.49 22.40 0.75
C ARG A 173 26.49 23.26 1.50
N ASN A 174 25.35 23.52 0.86
CA ASN A 174 24.27 24.33 1.41
C ASN A 174 23.56 23.58 2.54
N ALA A 175 23.47 24.22 3.72
CA ALA A 175 22.83 23.64 4.89
C ALA A 175 21.33 23.36 4.65
N ILE A 176 20.62 24.24 3.93
CA ILE A 176 19.19 24.06 3.65
C ILE A 176 18.95 22.80 2.81
N ALA A 177 19.73 22.59 1.75
CA ALA A 177 19.59 21.39 0.90
C ALA A 177 19.81 20.09 1.70
N ASN A 178 20.79 20.10 2.61
CA ASN A 178 21.07 18.94 3.47
C ASN A 178 20.00 18.78 4.56
N SER A 179 19.44 19.87 5.09
CA SER A 179 18.30 19.82 6.01
C SER A 179 17.05 19.25 5.35
N VAL A 180 16.79 19.59 4.09
CA VAL A 180 15.69 19.01 3.31
C VAL A 180 15.91 17.51 3.12
N LEU A 181 17.13 17.09 2.76
CA LEU A 181 17.46 15.66 2.63
C LEU A 181 17.33 14.91 3.96
N GLN A 182 17.78 15.50 5.08
CA GLN A 182 17.61 14.93 6.41
C GLN A 182 16.13 14.80 6.79
N GLY A 183 15.32 15.80 6.46
CA GLY A 183 13.87 15.77 6.65
C GLY A 183 13.19 14.71 5.80
N PHE A 184 13.63 14.52 4.56
CA PHE A 184 13.12 13.47 3.68
C PHE A 184 13.28 12.07 4.30
N PHE A 185 14.46 11.74 4.83
CA PHE A 185 14.68 10.44 5.48
C PHE A 185 13.78 10.22 6.70
N PHE A 186 13.60 11.26 7.53
CA PHE A 186 12.70 11.16 8.69
C PHE A 186 11.23 11.04 8.29
N VAL A 187 10.77 11.81 7.30
CA VAL A 187 9.39 11.73 6.80
C VAL A 187 9.11 10.37 6.18
N TRP A 188 10.08 9.80 5.45
CA TRP A 188 9.95 8.43 4.94
C TRP A 188 9.87 7.42 6.10
N GLY A 189 10.76 7.50 7.09
CA GLY A 189 10.69 6.62 8.27
C GLY A 189 9.35 6.72 9.01
N LEU A 190 8.79 7.93 9.14
CA LEU A 190 7.49 8.16 9.74
C LEU A 190 6.34 7.59 8.89
N ALA A 191 6.39 7.77 7.57
CA ALA A 191 5.42 7.16 6.66
C ALA A 191 5.48 5.63 6.74
N GLN A 192 6.69 5.06 6.83
CA GLN A 192 6.93 3.64 6.96
C GLN A 192 6.39 3.08 8.28
N TYR A 193 6.54 3.83 9.38
CA TYR A 193 5.94 3.52 10.67
C TYR A 193 4.42 3.39 10.59
N TYR A 194 3.75 4.39 9.99
CA TYR A 194 2.29 4.35 9.86
C TYR A 194 1.81 3.21 8.97
N LEU A 195 2.49 2.95 7.85
CA LEU A 195 2.12 1.83 6.98
C LEU A 195 2.30 0.48 7.68
N TRP A 196 3.34 0.33 8.49
CA TRP A 196 3.50 -0.83 9.36
C TRP A 196 2.35 -0.94 10.38
N GLN A 197 1.99 0.14 11.08
CA GLN A 197 0.89 0.09 12.07
C GLN A 197 -0.45 -0.31 11.45
N PHE A 198 -0.75 0.14 10.22
CA PHE A 198 -2.07 -0.05 9.62
C PHE A 198 -2.19 -1.32 8.78
N LYS A 199 -1.10 -1.76 8.14
CA LYS A 199 -1.12 -2.85 7.14
C LYS A 199 -0.05 -3.92 7.37
N ASN A 200 0.73 -3.81 8.44
CA ASN A 200 1.85 -4.70 8.74
C ASN A 200 2.82 -4.93 7.54
N THR A 201 3.04 -3.88 6.74
CA THR A 201 3.80 -3.97 5.48
C THR A 201 4.79 -2.81 5.30
N ALA A 202 5.64 -2.94 4.28
CA ALA A 202 6.62 -1.92 3.88
C ALA A 202 6.09 -1.01 2.76
N ILE A 203 6.60 0.23 2.66
CA ILE A 203 6.29 1.13 1.54
C ILE A 203 6.98 0.58 0.32
N MET A 204 6.19 0.07 -0.61
CA MET A 204 6.64 -0.39 -1.90
C MET A 204 6.67 0.76 -2.91
N PRO A 205 7.50 0.66 -3.95
CA PRO A 205 7.53 1.67 -5.02
C PRO A 205 6.17 1.92 -5.68
N ALA A 206 5.32 0.90 -5.78
CA ALA A 206 3.97 1.04 -6.31
C ALA A 206 3.07 1.95 -5.43
N ASP A 207 3.31 2.02 -4.12
CA ASP A 207 2.53 2.85 -3.20
C ASP A 207 2.70 4.36 -3.49
N LEU A 208 3.82 4.77 -4.08
CA LEU A 208 4.04 6.16 -4.50
C LEU A 208 3.04 6.62 -5.57
N PHE A 209 2.54 5.69 -6.38
CA PHE A 209 1.51 5.96 -7.40
C PHE A 209 0.09 5.89 -6.82
N ALA A 210 -0.06 5.45 -5.56
CA ALA A 210 -1.34 5.30 -4.86
C ALA A 210 -1.51 6.27 -3.68
N LEU A 211 -0.66 7.31 -3.56
CA LEU A 211 -0.67 8.27 -2.44
C LEU A 211 -2.01 8.98 -2.26
N GLY A 212 -2.72 9.30 -3.35
CA GLY A 212 -4.06 9.90 -3.29
C GLY A 212 -5.07 8.99 -2.60
N THR A 213 -5.05 7.70 -2.94
CA THR A 213 -5.86 6.67 -2.29
C THR A 213 -5.52 6.55 -0.82
N ALA A 214 -4.22 6.48 -0.50
CA ALA A 214 -3.75 6.36 0.87
C ALA A 214 -4.22 7.53 1.74
N ALA A 215 -4.16 8.77 1.22
CA ALA A 215 -4.65 9.95 1.92
C ALA A 215 -6.17 9.95 2.11
N ALA A 216 -6.93 9.43 1.15
CA ALA A 216 -8.39 9.35 1.24
C ALA A 216 -8.85 8.38 2.35
N VAL A 217 -8.13 7.28 2.54
CA VAL A 217 -8.46 6.29 3.59
C VAL A 217 -7.82 6.61 4.94
N SER A 218 -6.88 7.55 4.98
CA SER A 218 -6.09 7.79 6.19
C SER A 218 -6.90 8.41 7.33
N GLY A 219 -7.96 9.18 7.01
CA GLY A 219 -8.82 9.83 8.01
C GLY A 219 -9.54 8.86 8.95
N ASN A 220 -9.56 7.57 8.61
CA ASN A 220 -10.12 6.52 9.45
C ASN A 220 -9.09 5.89 10.41
N TYR A 221 -7.81 6.23 10.38
CA TYR A 221 -6.84 5.60 11.29
C TYR A 221 -6.56 6.42 12.56
N SER A 222 -6.24 5.72 13.65
CA SER A 222 -5.71 6.32 14.87
C SER A 222 -4.20 6.55 14.76
N TYR A 223 -3.74 7.76 15.10
CA TYR A 223 -2.35 8.19 14.92
C TYR A 223 -1.61 8.32 16.27
N ALA A 224 -1.43 7.22 16.99
CA ALA A 224 -0.55 7.19 18.16
C ALA A 224 0.92 7.00 17.76
N TRP A 225 1.86 7.50 18.55
CA TRP A 225 3.30 7.30 18.34
C TRP A 225 3.87 6.30 19.36
N LYS A 226 4.71 5.37 18.90
CA LYS A 226 5.50 4.48 19.75
C LYS A 226 6.88 5.07 20.07
N ASP A 227 7.55 4.48 21.06
CA ASP A 227 8.91 4.84 21.49
C ASP A 227 9.95 4.77 20.35
N SER A 228 9.72 3.93 19.34
CA SER A 228 10.58 3.78 18.16
C SER A 228 10.62 5.05 17.29
N VAL A 229 9.48 5.74 17.12
CA VAL A 229 9.35 7.00 16.36
C VAL A 229 10.20 8.10 16.99
N LEU A 230 10.29 8.09 18.32
CA LEU A 230 11.08 9.06 19.07
C LEU A 230 12.58 8.89 18.85
N ALA A 231 13.09 7.66 18.78
CA ALA A 231 14.49 7.43 18.43
C ALA A 231 14.82 8.03 17.05
N GLY A 232 13.92 7.87 16.08
CA GLY A 232 14.01 8.51 14.77
C GLY A 232 13.98 10.04 14.85
N LEU A 233 13.09 10.61 15.68
CA LEU A 233 12.98 12.07 15.88
C LEU A 233 14.24 12.67 16.54
N ILE A 234 14.83 11.96 17.51
CA ILE A 234 16.09 12.36 18.16
C ILE A 234 17.23 12.35 17.13
N ALA A 235 17.32 11.30 16.31
CA ALA A 235 18.32 11.20 15.26
C ALA A 235 18.15 12.32 14.21
N PHE A 236 16.90 12.61 13.79
CA PHE A 236 16.58 13.75 12.93
C PHE A 236 17.04 15.08 13.54
N CYS A 237 16.69 15.35 14.80
CA CYS A 237 17.10 16.58 15.51
C CYS A 237 18.63 16.69 15.62
N PHE A 238 19.32 15.58 15.89
CA PHE A 238 20.78 15.53 15.94
C PHE A 238 21.41 15.83 14.57
N GLY A 239 20.90 15.24 13.48
CA GLY A 239 21.33 15.55 12.12
C GLY A 239 21.15 17.03 11.76
N MET A 240 20.00 17.61 12.14
CA MET A 240 19.74 19.04 11.97
C MET A 240 20.70 19.92 12.77
N LEU A 241 21.03 19.53 14.00
CA LEU A 241 22.05 20.21 14.82
C LEU A 241 23.41 20.20 14.11
N VAL A 242 23.86 19.02 13.66
CA VAL A 242 25.12 18.85 12.93
C VAL A 242 25.15 19.76 11.70
N ILE A 243 24.15 19.69 10.81
CA ILE A 243 24.06 20.52 9.60
C ILE A 243 24.12 22.02 9.94
N SER A 244 23.41 22.46 10.98
CA SER A 244 23.41 23.87 11.41
C SER A 244 24.77 24.35 11.91
N TYR A 245 25.47 23.50 12.65
CA TYR A 245 26.76 23.81 13.25
C TYR A 245 27.85 23.93 12.20
N LEU A 246 27.79 23.09 11.17
CA LEU A 246 28.72 23.07 10.06
C LEU A 246 28.64 24.32 9.19
N GLY A 247 27.43 24.82 8.94
CA GLY A 247 27.23 26.08 8.23
C GLY A 247 27.97 27.24 8.92
N ILE A 248 27.90 27.30 10.25
CA ILE A 248 28.54 28.35 11.07
C ILE A 248 30.05 28.13 11.18
N LEU A 249 30.48 26.90 11.48
CA LEU A 249 31.90 26.54 11.59
C LEU A 249 32.66 26.92 10.32
N ARG A 250 32.12 26.62 9.14
CA ARG A 250 32.76 26.99 7.87
C ARG A 250 32.85 28.48 7.65
N HIS A 251 31.80 29.24 7.98
CA HIS A 251 31.85 30.70 7.89
C HIS A 251 32.98 31.24 8.78
N LYS A 252 33.19 30.67 9.97
CA LYS A 252 34.29 31.03 10.87
C LYS A 252 35.66 30.63 10.32
N LEU A 253 35.83 29.42 9.79
CA LEU A 253 37.07 28.97 9.14
C LEU A 253 37.44 29.86 7.95
N GLN A 254 36.47 30.29 7.14
CA GLN A 254 36.69 31.24 6.04
C GLN A 254 37.11 32.63 6.54
N ALA A 255 36.59 33.06 7.70
CA ALA A 255 36.92 34.34 8.31
C ALA A 255 38.30 34.37 8.98
N GLN A 256 38.93 33.22 9.25
CA GLN A 256 40.23 33.13 9.95
C GLN A 256 41.43 33.62 9.11
N GLY A 257 41.24 34.01 7.84
CA GLY A 257 42.22 34.79 7.09
C GLY A 257 43.54 34.07 6.73
N GLN A 258 43.64 32.75 6.96
CA GLN A 258 44.87 31.97 6.69
C GLN A 258 45.29 32.00 5.20
N VAL A 259 44.36 32.27 4.26
CA VAL A 259 44.65 32.40 2.83
C VAL A 259 43.80 33.51 2.21
N LYS A 260 44.41 34.51 1.55
CA LYS A 260 43.71 35.41 0.63
C LYS A 260 43.41 34.66 -0.68
N ILE A 261 42.22 34.07 -0.78
CA ILE A 261 41.85 33.23 -1.93
C ILE A 261 41.57 34.12 -3.16
N ALA A 262 42.41 34.03 -4.19
CA ALA A 262 42.17 34.66 -5.48
C ALA A 262 40.86 34.13 -6.10
N LYS A 263 40.08 34.99 -6.78
CA LYS A 263 38.79 34.61 -7.41
C LYS A 263 38.89 33.34 -8.28
N ARG A 264 40.01 33.13 -8.98
CA ARG A 264 40.31 31.93 -9.80
C ARG A 264 40.31 30.62 -8.99
N ILE A 265 40.83 30.63 -7.77
CA ILE A 265 40.87 29.45 -6.87
C ILE A 265 39.47 29.11 -6.36
N ARG A 266 38.60 30.12 -6.19
CA ARG A 266 37.19 29.94 -5.81
C ARG A 266 36.41 29.22 -6.92
N TYR A 267 36.58 29.62 -8.19
CA TYR A 267 35.97 28.93 -9.33
C TYR A 267 36.45 27.48 -9.49
N THR A 268 37.75 27.21 -9.33
CA THR A 268 38.26 25.82 -9.36
C THR A 268 37.74 24.97 -8.20
N SER A 269 37.49 25.55 -7.02
CA SER A 269 36.90 24.83 -5.89
C SER A 269 35.42 24.49 -6.10
N VAL A 270 34.65 25.40 -6.72
CA VAL A 270 33.26 25.17 -7.10
C VAL A 270 33.18 24.10 -8.21
N GLY A 271 34.06 24.18 -9.22
CA GLY A 271 34.16 23.17 -10.27
C GLY A 271 34.48 21.78 -9.70
N MET A 272 35.43 21.68 -8.76
CA MET A 272 35.79 20.41 -8.12
C MET A 272 34.64 19.84 -7.29
N THR A 273 33.95 20.65 -6.47
CA THR A 273 32.77 20.16 -5.74
C THR A 273 31.65 19.73 -6.66
N THR A 274 31.41 20.48 -7.74
CA THR A 274 30.39 20.10 -8.72
C THR A 274 30.75 18.75 -9.37
N LEU A 275 32.02 18.56 -9.73
CA LEU A 275 32.50 17.30 -10.29
C LEU A 275 32.32 16.13 -9.31
N ILE A 276 32.71 16.29 -8.04
CA ILE A 276 32.50 15.25 -7.01
C ILE A 276 31.01 14.92 -6.89
N GLY A 277 30.15 15.93 -6.80
CA GLY A 277 28.71 15.75 -6.72
C GLY A 277 28.13 15.03 -7.94
N LEU A 278 28.56 15.38 -9.15
CA LEU A 278 28.14 14.74 -10.40
C LEU A 278 28.64 13.29 -10.51
N VAL A 279 29.88 13.02 -10.11
CA VAL A 279 30.43 11.65 -10.09
C VAL A 279 29.66 10.80 -9.08
N SER A 280 29.44 11.29 -7.86
CA SER A 280 28.64 10.57 -6.86
C SER A 280 27.20 10.35 -7.33
N ALA A 281 26.58 11.31 -8.00
CA ALA A 281 25.22 11.17 -8.52
C ALA A 281 25.15 10.14 -9.66
N THR A 282 26.17 10.13 -10.54
CA THR A 282 26.30 9.14 -11.61
C THR A 282 26.50 7.73 -11.06
N VAL A 283 27.35 7.60 -10.03
CA VAL A 283 27.57 6.31 -9.36
C VAL A 283 26.30 5.85 -8.65
N LEU A 284 25.59 6.74 -7.95
CA LEU A 284 24.28 6.43 -7.37
C LEU A 284 23.30 5.94 -8.44
N GLY A 285 23.13 6.70 -9.52
CA GLY A 285 22.26 6.30 -10.62
C GLY A 285 22.63 4.93 -11.22
N SER A 286 23.93 4.65 -11.34
CA SER A 286 24.43 3.34 -11.80
C SER A 286 24.08 2.23 -10.81
N MET A 287 24.23 2.46 -9.51
CA MET A 287 23.89 1.50 -8.45
C MET A 287 22.39 1.25 -8.37
N LEU A 288 21.53 2.23 -8.68
CA LEU A 288 20.08 2.03 -8.68
C LEU A 288 19.60 1.19 -9.88
N VAL A 289 20.33 1.19 -11.00
CA VAL A 289 19.84 0.61 -12.27
C VAL A 289 20.52 -0.71 -12.65
N PHE A 290 21.84 -0.84 -12.51
CA PHE A 290 22.58 -1.97 -13.10
C PHE A 290 22.72 -3.21 -12.21
N PRO A 291 22.98 -3.10 -10.89
CA PRO A 291 23.01 -4.27 -10.02
C PRO A 291 21.64 -4.96 -9.99
N ASN A 292 21.62 -6.27 -10.19
CA ASN A 292 20.41 -7.05 -9.96
C ASN A 292 20.35 -7.43 -8.47
N TYR A 293 19.63 -6.63 -7.69
CA TYR A 293 19.57 -6.82 -6.23
C TYR A 293 18.97 -8.17 -5.83
N ASN A 294 18.04 -8.71 -6.61
CA ASN A 294 17.51 -10.06 -6.39
C ASN A 294 18.59 -11.15 -6.50
N GLN A 295 19.49 -11.05 -7.50
CA GLN A 295 20.53 -12.06 -7.72
C GLN A 295 21.64 -12.04 -6.66
N ILE A 296 21.86 -10.91 -5.99
CA ILE A 296 22.85 -10.78 -4.91
C ILE A 296 22.26 -10.98 -3.51
N GLY A 297 21.03 -11.52 -3.43
CA GLY A 297 20.37 -11.88 -2.18
C GLY A 297 19.56 -10.75 -1.52
N ALA A 298 19.55 -9.54 -2.10
CA ALA A 298 18.80 -8.39 -1.59
C ALA A 298 17.36 -8.32 -2.14
N GLY A 299 16.81 -9.45 -2.61
CA GLY A 299 15.48 -9.51 -3.20
C GLY A 299 14.35 -9.33 -2.18
N ILE A 300 13.18 -8.92 -2.66
CA ILE A 300 12.01 -8.75 -1.81
C ILE A 300 11.28 -10.08 -1.66
N ASN A 301 11.21 -10.58 -0.42
CA ASN A 301 10.19 -11.54 -0.03
C ASN A 301 8.90 -10.80 0.31
N TYR A 302 7.93 -10.87 -0.60
CA TYR A 302 6.64 -10.19 -0.47
C TYR A 302 5.65 -10.87 0.48
N PHE A 303 5.94 -12.07 0.98
CA PHE A 303 5.20 -12.64 2.12
C PHE A 303 5.53 -11.90 3.41
N TRP A 304 6.78 -11.45 3.54
CA TRP A 304 7.28 -10.75 4.73
C TRP A 304 8.00 -9.45 4.36
N PRO A 305 7.33 -8.52 3.66
CA PRO A 305 7.98 -7.35 3.09
C PRO A 305 8.59 -6.45 4.17
N LEU A 306 7.88 -6.28 5.29
CA LEU A 306 8.38 -5.52 6.43
C LEU A 306 9.62 -6.16 7.06
N TYR A 307 9.66 -7.49 7.16
CA TYR A 307 10.83 -8.21 7.66
C TYR A 307 12.03 -7.99 6.76
N VAL A 308 11.84 -8.05 5.44
CA VAL A 308 12.91 -7.80 4.46
C VAL A 308 13.41 -6.36 4.55
N PHE A 309 12.52 -5.38 4.64
CA PHE A 309 12.93 -3.97 4.81
C PHE A 309 13.74 -3.77 6.10
N ARG A 310 13.35 -4.44 7.19
CA ARG A 310 14.15 -4.44 8.42
C ARG A 310 15.50 -5.11 8.21
N GLN A 311 15.55 -6.29 7.57
CA GLN A 311 16.80 -7.03 7.35
C GLN A 311 17.76 -6.35 6.36
N HIS A 312 17.25 -5.73 5.29
CA HIS A 312 18.06 -5.22 4.18
C HIS A 312 18.28 -3.70 4.25
N GLY A 313 17.44 -2.96 4.97
CA GLY A 313 17.40 -1.50 4.98
C GLY A 313 16.45 -0.93 3.92
N ALA A 314 15.80 0.19 4.23
CA ALA A 314 14.72 0.75 3.44
C ALA A 314 15.16 1.19 2.05
N VAL A 315 16.34 1.82 1.89
CA VAL A 315 16.78 2.34 0.60
C VAL A 315 17.15 1.20 -0.34
N LEU A 316 17.85 0.20 0.15
CA LEU A 316 18.21 -1.01 -0.59
C LEU A 316 16.96 -1.79 -1.02
N SER A 317 16.06 -2.10 -0.08
CA SER A 317 14.83 -2.83 -0.38
C SER A 317 13.93 -2.07 -1.35
N PHE A 318 13.76 -0.75 -1.16
CA PHE A 318 12.97 0.07 -2.07
C PHE A 318 13.57 0.06 -3.48
N THR A 319 14.90 0.13 -3.60
CA THR A 319 15.60 0.04 -4.90
C THR A 319 15.36 -1.32 -5.57
N ALA A 320 15.49 -2.43 -4.82
CA ALA A 320 15.19 -3.76 -5.33
C ALA A 320 13.72 -3.87 -5.82
N GLY A 321 12.78 -3.26 -5.09
CA GLY A 321 11.37 -3.21 -5.48
C GLY A 321 11.14 -2.41 -6.77
N VAL A 322 11.88 -1.31 -7.00
CA VAL A 322 11.74 -0.50 -8.22
C VAL A 322 12.13 -1.34 -9.44
N GLN A 323 13.22 -2.11 -9.33
CA GLN A 323 13.66 -3.03 -10.39
C GLN A 323 12.65 -4.14 -10.65
N ASP A 324 11.87 -4.52 -9.64
CA ASP A 324 10.87 -5.57 -9.74
C ASP A 324 9.54 -5.09 -10.33
N LEU A 325 9.28 -3.77 -10.44
CA LEU A 325 8.07 -3.22 -11.07
C LEU A 325 7.89 -3.66 -12.54
N ILE A 326 8.99 -3.89 -13.26
CA ILE A 326 8.97 -4.32 -14.66
C ILE A 326 8.44 -5.75 -14.74
N ILE A 327 7.44 -6.00 -15.60
CA ILE A 327 6.96 -7.36 -15.88
C ILE A 327 8.09 -8.11 -16.61
N LYS A 328 8.61 -9.17 -15.98
CA LYS A 328 9.75 -9.92 -16.51
C LYS A 328 9.33 -10.71 -17.74
N LYS A 329 10.10 -10.56 -18.81
CA LYS A 329 9.94 -11.36 -20.03
C LYS A 329 10.22 -12.84 -19.72
N PRO A 330 9.31 -13.78 -20.07
CA PRO A 330 9.53 -15.21 -19.88
C PRO A 330 10.77 -15.70 -20.63
N ALA A 331 11.42 -16.72 -20.07
CA ALA A 331 12.61 -17.32 -20.69
C ALA A 331 12.24 -17.94 -22.05
N GLY A 332 13.06 -17.70 -23.08
CA GLY A 332 12.80 -18.22 -24.43
C GLY A 332 11.66 -17.55 -25.20
N TYR A 333 11.03 -16.50 -24.65
CA TYR A 333 9.87 -15.85 -25.29
C TYR A 333 10.18 -15.24 -26.67
N SER A 334 9.28 -15.51 -27.61
CA SER A 334 9.07 -14.77 -28.85
C SER A 334 7.56 -14.62 -29.14
N ASP A 335 7.14 -13.56 -29.83
CA ASP A 335 5.72 -13.37 -30.18
C ASP A 335 5.18 -14.53 -31.02
N LYS A 336 6.01 -15.10 -31.90
CA LYS A 336 5.64 -16.25 -32.72
C LYS A 336 5.36 -17.50 -31.88
N SER A 337 6.27 -17.85 -30.96
CA SER A 337 6.09 -19.03 -30.10
C SER A 337 4.91 -18.86 -29.14
N ALA A 338 4.65 -17.64 -28.67
CA ALA A 338 3.50 -17.36 -27.81
C ALA A 338 2.16 -17.48 -28.57
N GLN A 339 2.11 -17.03 -29.83
CA GLN A 339 0.93 -17.24 -30.69
C GLN A 339 0.70 -18.73 -30.98
N GLU A 340 1.74 -19.49 -31.33
CA GLU A 340 1.64 -20.94 -31.56
C GLU A 340 1.14 -21.67 -30.30
N LEU A 341 1.60 -21.25 -29.12
CA LEU A 341 1.12 -21.76 -27.84
C LEU A 341 -0.35 -21.42 -27.61
N LEU A 342 -0.76 -20.17 -27.87
CA LEU A 342 -2.15 -19.74 -27.75
C LEU A 342 -3.06 -20.59 -28.64
N ASP A 343 -2.70 -20.76 -29.91
CA ASP A 343 -3.45 -21.55 -30.89
C ASP A 343 -3.64 -23.01 -30.44
N SER A 344 -2.61 -23.58 -29.79
CA SER A 344 -2.67 -24.95 -29.26
C SER A 344 -3.70 -25.11 -28.13
N TYR A 345 -3.76 -24.15 -27.20
CA TYR A 345 -4.75 -24.16 -26.12
C TYR A 345 -6.16 -23.83 -26.63
N VAL A 346 -6.28 -22.99 -27.66
CA VAL A 346 -7.56 -22.77 -28.35
C VAL A 346 -8.05 -24.06 -29.02
N ALA A 347 -7.17 -24.82 -29.68
CA ALA A 347 -7.52 -26.11 -30.25
C ALA A 347 -7.96 -27.13 -29.18
N GLN A 348 -7.29 -27.13 -28.02
CA GLN A 348 -7.71 -27.93 -26.87
C GLN A 348 -9.10 -27.52 -26.36
N TYR A 349 -9.38 -26.22 -26.19
CA TYR A 349 -10.70 -25.73 -25.82
C TYR A 349 -11.79 -26.19 -26.78
N ASN A 350 -11.56 -26.05 -28.09
CA ASN A 350 -12.54 -26.39 -29.12
C ASN A 350 -12.92 -27.89 -29.08
N THR A 351 -11.95 -28.76 -28.77
CA THR A 351 -12.15 -30.21 -28.73
C THR A 351 -12.72 -30.71 -27.40
N THR A 352 -12.43 -30.03 -26.29
CA THR A 352 -12.78 -30.50 -24.94
C THR A 352 -14.00 -29.81 -24.33
N LEU A 353 -14.18 -28.51 -24.57
CA LEU A 353 -15.19 -27.69 -23.90
C LEU A 353 -16.26 -27.16 -24.87
N ASP A 354 -15.89 -26.76 -26.09
CA ASP A 354 -16.83 -26.13 -27.02
C ASP A 354 -17.79 -27.12 -27.71
N ASN A 355 -17.30 -28.32 -28.03
CA ASN A 355 -18.05 -29.34 -28.77
C ASN A 355 -19.00 -30.17 -27.89
N THR A 356 -19.74 -29.52 -26.98
CA THR A 356 -20.73 -30.16 -26.11
C THR A 356 -22.13 -29.64 -26.40
N SER A 357 -23.15 -30.50 -26.32
CA SER A 357 -24.55 -30.09 -26.53
C SER A 357 -25.01 -29.02 -25.54
N GLY A 358 -24.52 -29.09 -24.30
CA GLY A 358 -24.77 -28.09 -23.26
C GLY A 358 -24.22 -26.71 -23.64
N ARG A 359 -22.95 -26.64 -24.09
CA ARG A 359 -22.35 -25.37 -24.52
C ARG A 359 -23.07 -24.78 -25.73
N GLN A 360 -23.40 -25.58 -26.74
CA GLN A 360 -24.13 -25.11 -27.91
C GLN A 360 -25.52 -24.57 -27.55
N ALA A 361 -26.22 -25.22 -26.62
CA ALA A 361 -27.50 -24.75 -26.10
C ALA A 361 -27.35 -23.42 -25.32
N ALA A 362 -26.30 -23.28 -24.49
CA ALA A 362 -25.99 -22.04 -23.79
C ALA A 362 -25.73 -20.88 -24.77
N VAL A 363 -24.92 -21.12 -25.81
CA VAL A 363 -24.62 -20.12 -26.85
C VAL A 363 -25.88 -19.68 -27.60
N ALA A 364 -26.73 -20.62 -28.00
CA ALA A 364 -28.00 -20.31 -28.64
C ALA A 364 -28.93 -19.48 -27.72
N GLN A 365 -29.00 -19.86 -26.43
CA GLN A 365 -29.77 -19.13 -25.43
C GLN A 365 -29.23 -17.70 -25.22
N TYR A 366 -27.91 -17.54 -25.08
CA TYR A 366 -27.26 -16.24 -24.94
C TYR A 366 -27.59 -15.31 -26.10
N ASN A 367 -27.46 -15.81 -27.33
CA ASN A 367 -27.74 -15.03 -28.54
C ASN A 367 -29.20 -14.59 -28.64
N ALA A 368 -30.13 -15.38 -28.09
CA ALA A 368 -31.56 -15.06 -28.09
C ALA A 368 -31.94 -14.01 -27.03
N GLN A 369 -31.35 -14.04 -25.84
CA GLN A 369 -31.83 -13.26 -24.70
C GLN A 369 -30.86 -12.20 -24.16
N LYS A 370 -29.54 -12.39 -24.29
CA LYS A 370 -28.46 -11.56 -23.71
C LYS A 370 -28.76 -11.11 -22.27
N PRO A 371 -28.53 -11.94 -21.25
CA PRO A 371 -28.90 -11.62 -19.88
C PRO A 371 -28.12 -10.40 -19.35
N ASN A 372 -28.69 -9.65 -18.41
CA ASN A 372 -27.94 -8.70 -17.61
C ASN A 372 -26.88 -9.43 -16.78
N ILE A 373 -25.77 -8.78 -16.51
CA ILE A 373 -24.67 -9.30 -15.70
C ILE A 373 -24.41 -8.30 -14.57
N ILE A 374 -24.65 -8.72 -13.33
CA ILE A 374 -24.25 -8.00 -12.13
C ILE A 374 -23.07 -8.75 -11.52
N VAL A 375 -22.00 -8.03 -11.29
CA VAL A 375 -20.86 -8.51 -10.53
C VAL A 375 -20.77 -7.65 -9.28
N VAL A 376 -20.86 -8.28 -8.12
CA VAL A 376 -20.60 -7.67 -6.83
C VAL A 376 -19.27 -8.20 -6.32
N MET A 377 -18.28 -7.34 -6.29
CA MET A 377 -17.06 -7.57 -5.55
C MET A 377 -17.24 -6.93 -4.17
N ASP A 378 -17.50 -7.76 -3.17
CA ASP A 378 -17.81 -7.31 -1.83
C ASP A 378 -16.53 -7.13 -1.00
N GLU A 379 -16.31 -5.90 -0.57
CA GLU A 379 -15.15 -5.44 0.18
C GLU A 379 -14.93 -6.31 1.42
N THR A 380 -13.72 -6.85 1.52
CA THR A 380 -13.24 -7.73 2.58
C THR A 380 -14.20 -8.88 2.95
N PHE A 381 -15.06 -9.34 2.02
CA PHE A 381 -16.01 -10.41 2.33
C PHE A 381 -15.32 -11.79 2.37
N ALA A 382 -15.17 -12.35 3.57
CA ALA A 382 -14.63 -13.70 3.75
C ALA A 382 -15.36 -14.50 4.82
N ASP A 383 -15.55 -15.79 4.55
CA ASP A 383 -16.15 -16.74 5.48
C ASP A 383 -15.09 -17.25 6.48
N LEU A 384 -15.03 -16.64 7.66
CA LEU A 384 -14.10 -17.05 8.70
C LEU A 384 -14.51 -18.35 9.43
N SER A 385 -15.63 -19.00 9.08
CA SER A 385 -15.91 -20.35 9.59
C SER A 385 -14.87 -21.37 9.13
N ASP A 386 -14.11 -21.06 8.06
CA ASP A 386 -12.95 -21.83 7.58
C ASP A 386 -11.81 -21.93 8.61
N PHE A 387 -11.76 -21.03 9.59
CA PHE A 387 -10.79 -21.07 10.68
C PHE A 387 -11.36 -21.86 11.86
N ASP A 388 -11.74 -23.13 11.60
CA ASP A 388 -12.34 -24.05 12.56
C ASP A 388 -13.51 -23.44 13.36
N ASN A 389 -14.44 -22.78 12.65
CA ASN A 389 -15.59 -22.07 13.21
C ASN A 389 -15.21 -21.04 14.29
N MET A 390 -14.03 -20.41 14.13
CA MET A 390 -13.43 -19.47 15.06
C MET A 390 -13.27 -20.01 16.49
N HIS A 391 -13.19 -21.34 16.67
CA HIS A 391 -13.17 -22.01 17.97
C HIS A 391 -14.32 -21.61 18.93
N ASP A 392 -15.42 -21.09 18.38
CA ASP A 392 -16.60 -20.65 19.15
C ASP A 392 -17.90 -20.77 18.33
N ASN A 393 -17.99 -21.84 17.52
CA ASN A 393 -19.19 -22.20 16.74
C ASN A 393 -19.70 -21.11 15.78
N TYR A 394 -18.83 -20.27 15.24
CA TYR A 394 -19.19 -19.33 14.19
C TYR A 394 -19.56 -20.09 12.90
N THR A 395 -20.79 -19.92 12.41
CA THR A 395 -21.33 -20.70 11.28
C THR A 395 -21.16 -20.04 9.91
N GLY A 396 -20.43 -18.92 9.82
CA GLY A 396 -20.28 -18.16 8.58
C GLY A 396 -21.53 -17.35 8.19
N PRO A 397 -21.49 -16.68 7.01
CA PRO A 397 -22.64 -16.01 6.42
C PRO A 397 -23.68 -17.04 5.92
N GLU A 398 -24.80 -17.15 6.62
CA GLU A 398 -25.77 -18.25 6.46
C GLU A 398 -26.44 -18.28 5.08
N PHE A 399 -26.85 -17.12 4.54
CA PHE A 399 -27.52 -17.08 3.24
C PHE A 399 -26.55 -17.40 2.09
N PHE A 400 -25.34 -16.85 2.13
CA PHE A 400 -24.28 -17.13 1.18
C PHE A 400 -23.92 -18.62 1.16
N THR A 401 -23.73 -19.23 2.33
CA THR A 401 -23.28 -20.63 2.46
C THR A 401 -24.40 -21.65 2.23
N THR A 402 -25.60 -21.42 2.76
CA THR A 402 -26.69 -22.41 2.75
C THR A 402 -27.95 -21.98 2.00
N GLY A 403 -28.13 -20.68 1.76
CA GLY A 403 -29.32 -20.11 1.11
C GLY A 403 -29.27 -20.16 -0.42
N MET A 404 -28.07 -20.14 -1.02
CA MET A 404 -27.84 -20.09 -2.47
C MET A 404 -27.82 -21.48 -3.14
N LYS A 405 -28.84 -22.32 -2.88
CA LYS A 405 -28.90 -23.74 -3.30
C LYS A 405 -29.05 -23.96 -4.82
N ASP A 406 -29.52 -22.93 -5.53
CA ASP A 406 -29.77 -22.91 -6.98
C ASP A 406 -28.68 -22.15 -7.76
N ALA A 407 -27.47 -22.03 -7.18
CA ALA A 407 -26.32 -21.43 -7.82
C ALA A 407 -25.82 -22.24 -9.04
N LEU A 408 -25.28 -21.53 -10.03
CA LEU A 408 -24.56 -22.08 -11.18
C LEU A 408 -23.18 -22.63 -10.78
N GLY A 409 -22.56 -22.02 -9.78
CA GLY A 409 -21.29 -22.43 -9.18
C GLY A 409 -21.02 -21.62 -7.92
N ALA A 410 -20.33 -22.21 -6.94
CA ALA A 410 -19.94 -21.54 -5.72
C ALA A 410 -18.66 -22.17 -5.15
N GLY A 411 -17.95 -21.49 -4.27
CA GLY A 411 -16.81 -22.13 -3.60
C GLY A 411 -15.73 -21.15 -3.20
N LYS A 412 -14.52 -21.69 -3.03
CA LYS A 412 -13.35 -20.90 -2.64
C LYS A 412 -12.80 -20.14 -3.84
N LEU A 413 -12.42 -18.89 -3.60
CA LEU A 413 -11.83 -18.01 -4.60
C LEU A 413 -10.41 -17.66 -4.19
N ALA A 414 -9.42 -18.06 -4.99
CA ALA A 414 -8.06 -17.60 -4.81
C ALA A 414 -7.91 -16.14 -5.26
N VAL A 415 -7.37 -15.32 -4.37
CA VAL A 415 -7.10 -13.89 -4.57
C VAL A 415 -5.63 -13.62 -4.28
N SER A 416 -5.12 -12.47 -4.72
CA SER A 416 -3.69 -12.16 -4.64
C SER A 416 -3.33 -11.10 -3.60
N VAL A 417 -4.28 -10.72 -2.75
CA VAL A 417 -4.12 -9.65 -1.76
C VAL A 417 -4.79 -10.02 -0.43
N LEU A 418 -4.32 -9.40 0.67
CA LEU A 418 -4.78 -9.61 2.04
C LEU A 418 -4.87 -8.25 2.74
N GLY A 419 -6.00 -7.95 3.39
CA GLY A 419 -6.17 -6.75 4.21
C GLY A 419 -6.14 -5.40 3.46
N GLY A 420 -6.05 -5.44 2.12
CA GLY A 420 -6.07 -4.26 1.26
C GLY A 420 -5.45 -4.56 -0.10
N GLY A 421 -5.74 -3.70 -1.08
CA GLY A 421 -5.32 -3.90 -2.47
C GLY A 421 -6.43 -4.39 -3.39
N THR A 422 -7.70 -4.14 -3.01
CA THR A 422 -8.94 -4.32 -3.78
C THR A 422 -8.78 -4.16 -5.30
N ALA A 423 -8.04 -3.14 -5.76
CA ALA A 423 -7.78 -2.89 -7.18
C ALA A 423 -7.08 -4.05 -7.92
N ASN A 424 -6.34 -4.90 -7.21
CA ASN A 424 -5.71 -6.08 -7.79
C ASN A 424 -6.75 -7.16 -8.10
N SER A 425 -7.69 -7.42 -7.19
CA SER A 425 -8.80 -8.36 -7.43
C SER A 425 -9.73 -7.85 -8.54
N GLU A 426 -9.96 -6.53 -8.63
CA GLU A 426 -10.65 -5.91 -9.78
C GLU A 426 -9.90 -6.13 -11.09
N PHE A 427 -8.59 -5.90 -11.08
CA PHE A 427 -7.74 -6.13 -12.24
C PHE A 427 -7.77 -7.59 -12.69
N GLU A 428 -7.63 -8.54 -11.77
CA GLU A 428 -7.66 -9.97 -12.06
C GLU A 428 -9.00 -10.33 -12.70
N PHE A 429 -10.12 -9.92 -12.10
CA PHE A 429 -11.46 -10.21 -12.64
C PHE A 429 -11.72 -9.55 -14.01
N LEU A 430 -11.44 -8.26 -14.16
CA LEU A 430 -11.81 -7.49 -15.36
C LEU A 430 -10.89 -7.75 -16.55
N THR A 431 -9.71 -8.30 -16.33
CA THR A 431 -8.73 -8.58 -17.40
C THR A 431 -8.47 -10.07 -17.60
N GLY A 432 -8.68 -10.90 -16.58
CA GLY A 432 -8.33 -12.31 -16.58
C GLY A 432 -6.83 -12.58 -16.36
N ASN A 433 -5.99 -11.56 -16.21
CA ASN A 433 -4.56 -11.76 -15.93
C ASN A 433 -4.35 -11.93 -14.43
N SER A 434 -3.51 -12.89 -14.03
CA SER A 434 -3.20 -13.11 -12.62
C SER A 434 -2.01 -12.28 -12.13
N MET A 435 -2.08 -11.82 -10.88
CA MET A 435 -0.95 -11.20 -10.19
C MET A 435 0.24 -12.17 -10.00
N ALA A 436 0.03 -13.48 -10.15
CA ALA A 436 1.10 -14.50 -10.23
C ALA A 436 2.24 -14.15 -11.19
N TYR A 437 1.90 -13.50 -12.31
CA TYR A 437 2.87 -13.20 -13.36
C TYR A 437 3.19 -11.71 -13.50
N LEU A 438 2.34 -10.84 -12.94
CA LEU A 438 2.69 -9.43 -12.79
C LEU A 438 3.68 -9.24 -11.65
N GLY A 439 3.57 -10.03 -10.58
CA GLY A 439 4.41 -9.92 -9.39
C GLY A 439 3.72 -9.16 -8.25
N LEU A 440 4.15 -9.47 -7.03
CA LEU A 440 3.64 -8.89 -5.80
C LEU A 440 4.12 -7.44 -5.59
N GLY A 441 3.47 -6.71 -4.67
CA GLY A 441 3.80 -5.32 -4.37
C GLY A 441 3.48 -4.32 -5.50
N LYS A 442 2.59 -4.71 -6.42
CA LYS A 442 2.16 -3.89 -7.56
C LYS A 442 0.66 -3.63 -7.50
N TYR A 443 0.27 -2.44 -7.95
CA TYR A 443 -1.13 -2.06 -8.16
C TYR A 443 -1.33 -1.70 -9.63
N PRO A 444 -1.86 -2.62 -10.47
CA PRO A 444 -1.90 -2.44 -11.92
C PRO A 444 -2.55 -1.13 -12.36
N TYR A 445 -3.60 -0.65 -11.67
CA TYR A 445 -4.31 0.58 -12.01
C TYR A 445 -3.47 1.86 -11.80
N ALA A 446 -2.51 1.79 -10.89
CA ALA A 446 -1.61 2.91 -10.58
C ALA A 446 -0.39 2.95 -11.51
N ILE A 447 -0.01 1.81 -12.10
CA ILE A 447 1.25 1.66 -12.84
C ILE A 447 1.02 1.58 -14.35
N TYR A 448 -0.10 1.00 -14.80
CA TYR A 448 -0.33 0.68 -16.21
C TYR A 448 -1.51 1.45 -16.82
N ARG A 449 -1.47 1.65 -18.14
CA ARG A 449 -2.59 2.15 -18.94
C ARG A 449 -3.27 1.01 -19.67
N PHE A 450 -4.60 1.00 -19.65
CA PHE A 450 -5.42 -0.10 -20.19
C PHE A 450 -6.06 0.22 -21.54
N SER A 451 -5.80 1.42 -22.09
CA SER A 451 -6.47 1.93 -23.30
C SER A 451 -6.38 1.03 -24.54
N ARG A 452 -5.34 0.19 -24.63
CA ARG A 452 -5.10 -0.76 -25.74
C ARG A 452 -5.44 -2.21 -25.40
N TYR A 453 -5.85 -2.48 -24.17
CA TYR A 453 -6.16 -3.82 -23.70
C TYR A 453 -7.67 -4.11 -23.83
N GLU A 454 -8.01 -5.27 -24.38
CA GLU A 454 -9.39 -5.73 -24.47
C GLU A 454 -9.84 -6.36 -23.14
N SER A 455 -10.30 -5.50 -22.22
CA SER A 455 -10.87 -5.90 -20.93
C SER A 455 -12.33 -6.38 -21.07
N LEU A 456 -12.86 -7.02 -20.03
CA LEU A 456 -14.23 -7.53 -19.97
C LEU A 456 -15.32 -6.49 -20.36
N PRO A 457 -15.31 -5.24 -19.84
CA PRO A 457 -16.29 -4.24 -20.24
C PRO A 457 -16.20 -3.93 -21.75
N SER A 458 -14.98 -3.83 -22.29
CA SER A 458 -14.75 -3.58 -23.72
C SER A 458 -15.27 -4.72 -24.61
N LEU A 459 -15.13 -5.97 -24.16
CA LEU A 459 -15.67 -7.16 -24.83
C LEU A 459 -17.21 -7.14 -24.82
N LEU A 460 -17.82 -6.93 -23.66
CA LEU A 460 -19.28 -6.91 -23.51
C LEU A 460 -19.93 -5.73 -24.25
N LYS A 461 -19.24 -4.60 -24.34
CA LYS A 461 -19.66 -3.46 -25.15
C LYS A 461 -19.79 -3.81 -26.63
N LYS A 462 -18.86 -4.63 -27.18
CA LYS A 462 -18.99 -5.17 -28.55
C LYS A 462 -20.19 -6.09 -28.72
N GLN A 463 -20.67 -6.71 -27.64
CA GLN A 463 -21.90 -7.52 -27.63
C GLN A 463 -23.19 -6.70 -27.45
N GLY A 464 -23.08 -5.38 -27.32
CA GLY A 464 -24.21 -4.44 -27.20
C GLY A 464 -24.63 -4.15 -25.75
N TYR A 465 -23.80 -4.46 -24.76
CA TYR A 465 -24.05 -4.12 -23.37
C TYR A 465 -23.71 -2.65 -23.10
N ASP A 466 -24.52 -2.00 -22.28
CA ASP A 466 -24.07 -0.79 -21.58
C ASP A 466 -23.35 -1.22 -20.29
N SER A 467 -22.12 -0.76 -20.11
CA SER A 467 -21.25 -1.15 -19.00
C SER A 467 -21.17 -0.05 -17.94
N THR A 468 -21.40 -0.39 -16.68
CA THR A 468 -21.38 0.54 -15.55
C THR A 468 -20.47 0.02 -14.43
N ALA A 469 -19.56 0.85 -13.94
CA ALA A 469 -18.86 0.62 -12.69
C ALA A 469 -19.54 1.38 -11.55
N ILE A 470 -19.57 0.79 -10.35
CA ILE A 470 -20.09 1.42 -9.14
C ILE A 470 -19.06 1.21 -8.03
N HIS A 471 -18.65 2.29 -7.37
CA HIS A 471 -17.84 2.23 -6.17
C HIS A 471 -18.13 3.46 -5.31
N PRO A 472 -18.84 3.35 -4.18
CA PRO A 472 -19.27 4.51 -3.39
C PRO A 472 -18.12 5.08 -2.54
N ASN A 473 -17.04 5.48 -3.20
CA ASN A 473 -15.87 6.15 -2.65
C ASN A 473 -15.35 7.17 -3.69
N LEU A 474 -14.28 7.90 -3.37
CA LEU A 474 -13.67 8.87 -4.29
C LEU A 474 -13.27 8.20 -5.62
N ALA A 475 -13.72 8.77 -6.74
CA ALA A 475 -13.46 8.23 -8.08
C ALA A 475 -11.96 8.11 -8.43
N GLY A 476 -11.13 9.00 -7.89
CA GLY A 476 -9.69 9.00 -8.10
C GLY A 476 -8.93 7.93 -7.30
N ASN A 477 -9.58 7.24 -6.34
CA ASN A 477 -8.93 6.17 -5.60
C ASN A 477 -8.51 5.05 -6.55
N TRP A 478 -7.26 4.63 -6.40
CA TRP A 478 -6.56 3.70 -7.29
C TRP A 478 -6.52 4.12 -8.76
N ASN A 479 -6.74 5.40 -9.08
CA ASN A 479 -6.84 5.88 -10.46
C ASN A 479 -7.99 5.19 -11.25
N ARG A 480 -9.09 4.83 -10.56
CA ARG A 480 -10.26 4.17 -11.15
C ARG A 480 -10.94 5.03 -12.21
N ASP A 481 -11.02 6.34 -12.00
CA ASP A 481 -11.54 7.31 -12.98
C ASP A 481 -10.96 7.10 -14.39
N LYS A 482 -9.62 7.06 -14.49
CA LYS A 482 -8.91 6.87 -15.77
C LYS A 482 -8.88 5.42 -16.20
N THR A 483 -8.79 4.49 -15.25
CA THR A 483 -8.70 3.06 -15.57
C THR A 483 -10.01 2.53 -16.14
N TYR A 484 -11.15 2.90 -15.56
CA TYR A 484 -12.46 2.50 -16.07
C TYR A 484 -12.78 3.15 -17.42
N GLU A 485 -12.33 4.39 -17.66
CA GLU A 485 -12.38 5.02 -18.99
C GLU A 485 -11.52 4.24 -20.00
N ASP A 486 -10.29 3.88 -19.65
CA ASP A 486 -9.41 3.07 -20.48
C ASP A 486 -10.05 1.71 -20.82
N MET A 487 -10.67 1.04 -19.84
CA MET A 487 -11.38 -0.23 -19.96
C MET A 487 -12.75 -0.15 -20.67
N LYS A 488 -13.19 1.05 -21.05
CA LYS A 488 -14.42 1.31 -21.83
C LYS A 488 -15.72 1.06 -21.07
N PHE A 489 -15.74 1.24 -19.75
CA PHE A 489 -17.00 1.46 -19.04
C PHE A 489 -17.72 2.70 -19.60
N ASP A 490 -19.05 2.63 -19.74
CA ASP A 490 -19.86 3.77 -20.20
C ASP A 490 -20.14 4.77 -19.09
N ARG A 491 -20.22 4.27 -17.85
CA ARG A 491 -20.56 5.04 -16.65
C ARG A 491 -19.73 4.57 -15.46
N PHE A 492 -19.35 5.49 -14.59
CA PHE A 492 -18.78 5.20 -13.29
C PHE A 492 -19.51 6.02 -12.23
N TYR A 493 -20.24 5.35 -11.33
CA TYR A 493 -20.88 5.97 -10.18
C TYR A 493 -19.95 5.91 -8.97
N SER A 494 -19.58 7.07 -8.46
CA SER A 494 -18.68 7.26 -7.31
C SER A 494 -19.45 7.74 -6.08
N ILE A 495 -18.77 8.07 -4.97
CA ILE A 495 -19.44 8.60 -3.76
C ILE A 495 -20.35 9.82 -4.04
N ASP A 496 -20.01 10.66 -5.03
CA ASP A 496 -20.82 11.82 -5.42
C ASP A 496 -22.21 11.44 -5.92
N ASP A 497 -22.40 10.20 -6.35
CA ASP A 497 -23.65 9.63 -6.86
C ASP A 497 -24.50 8.95 -5.77
N PHE A 498 -24.00 8.91 -4.53
CA PHE A 498 -24.68 8.36 -3.35
C PHE A 498 -24.90 9.42 -2.25
N PRO A 499 -25.46 10.60 -2.58
CA PRO A 499 -25.67 11.65 -1.58
C PRO A 499 -26.67 11.19 -0.52
N ASN A 500 -26.28 11.29 0.76
CA ASN A 500 -27.08 10.87 1.90
C ASN A 500 -27.47 9.38 1.89
N ALA A 501 -26.73 8.54 1.15
CA ALA A 501 -26.95 7.10 1.24
C ALA A 501 -26.69 6.62 2.68
N PRO A 502 -27.44 5.63 3.18
CA PRO A 502 -27.17 5.03 4.47
C PRO A 502 -25.73 4.51 4.54
N VAL A 503 -25.12 4.65 5.71
CA VAL A 503 -23.77 4.17 6.02
C VAL A 503 -23.87 3.11 7.10
N PHE A 504 -23.09 2.04 6.96
CA PHE A 504 -22.87 1.06 8.00
C PHE A 504 -21.37 0.82 8.11
N HIS A 505 -20.86 0.75 9.35
CA HIS A 505 -19.43 0.71 9.64
C HIS A 505 -18.65 1.86 8.97
N ASN A 506 -17.90 1.60 7.88
CA ASN A 506 -16.98 2.56 7.27
C ASN A 506 -17.41 3.08 5.90
N GLY A 507 -18.56 2.66 5.36
CA GLY A 507 -18.98 3.02 4.01
C GLY A 507 -20.48 3.01 3.76
N VAL A 508 -20.86 3.46 2.56
CA VAL A 508 -22.23 3.33 2.05
C VAL A 508 -22.66 1.87 2.11
N THR A 509 -23.89 1.60 2.55
CA THR A 509 -24.38 0.22 2.70
C THR A 509 -24.43 -0.52 1.37
N ASP A 510 -24.22 -1.83 1.42
CA ASP A 510 -24.23 -2.67 0.22
C ASP A 510 -25.60 -2.62 -0.44
N LYS A 511 -26.68 -2.67 0.36
CA LYS A 511 -28.05 -2.45 -0.12
C LYS A 511 -28.20 -1.20 -0.99
N ALA A 512 -27.60 -0.07 -0.63
CA ALA A 512 -27.74 1.16 -1.40
C ALA A 512 -27.10 1.02 -2.79
N THR A 513 -25.96 0.33 -2.89
CA THR A 513 -25.34 0.00 -4.17
C THR A 513 -26.14 -1.04 -4.96
N PHE A 514 -26.78 -2.00 -4.28
CA PHE A 514 -27.65 -3.01 -4.90
C PHE A 514 -28.92 -2.40 -5.46
N ASP A 515 -29.54 -1.45 -4.75
CA ASP A 515 -30.69 -0.68 -5.24
C ASP A 515 -30.32 0.07 -6.53
N LYS A 516 -29.13 0.69 -6.57
CA LYS A 516 -28.61 1.32 -7.80
C LYS A 516 -28.45 0.33 -8.96
N CYS A 517 -27.92 -0.88 -8.68
CA CYS A 517 -27.81 -1.94 -9.70
C CYS A 517 -29.18 -2.33 -10.26
N LEU A 518 -30.15 -2.56 -9.37
CA LEU A 518 -31.52 -2.91 -9.73
C LEU A 518 -32.19 -1.81 -10.55
N ASP A 519 -31.99 -0.54 -10.19
CA ASP A 519 -32.53 0.62 -10.91
C ASP A 519 -31.97 0.73 -12.33
N LEU A 520 -30.67 0.51 -12.52
CA LEU A 520 -30.03 0.52 -13.84
C LEU A 520 -30.62 -0.56 -14.76
N ILE A 521 -30.90 -1.75 -14.22
CA ILE A 521 -31.50 -2.85 -14.99
C ILE A 521 -32.98 -2.60 -15.28
N LYS A 522 -33.74 -2.12 -14.30
CA LYS A 522 -35.18 -1.85 -14.46
C LYS A 522 -35.42 -0.79 -15.53
N ASN A 523 -34.59 0.26 -15.57
CA ASN A 523 -34.75 1.42 -16.43
C ASN A 523 -34.00 1.35 -17.77
N SER A 524 -33.48 0.18 -18.17
CA SER A 524 -32.78 0.01 -19.44
C SER A 524 -33.39 -1.12 -20.29
N ASP A 525 -33.52 -0.87 -21.59
CA ASP A 525 -33.91 -1.89 -22.58
C ASP A 525 -32.71 -2.67 -23.12
N LYS A 526 -31.49 -2.15 -22.94
CA LYS A 526 -30.25 -2.83 -23.32
C LYS A 526 -29.76 -3.75 -22.21
N PRO A 527 -29.08 -4.86 -22.54
CA PRO A 527 -28.44 -5.67 -21.52
C PRO A 527 -27.39 -4.84 -20.76
N GLN A 528 -27.40 -4.92 -19.42
CA GLN A 528 -26.48 -4.20 -18.55
C GLN A 528 -25.32 -5.11 -18.12
N PHE A 529 -24.11 -4.56 -18.11
CA PHE A 529 -22.99 -5.12 -17.36
C PHE A 529 -22.67 -4.16 -16.23
N ILE A 530 -22.84 -4.60 -14.99
CA ILE A 530 -22.64 -3.77 -13.80
C ILE A 530 -21.54 -4.42 -12.96
N PHE A 531 -20.44 -3.69 -12.75
CA PHE A 531 -19.36 -4.07 -11.85
C PHE A 531 -19.43 -3.19 -10.60
N ASN A 532 -19.89 -3.76 -9.49
CA ASN A 532 -20.13 -3.08 -8.23
C ASN A 532 -19.07 -3.47 -7.20
N VAL A 533 -18.30 -2.50 -6.73
CA VAL A 533 -17.27 -2.65 -5.69
C VAL A 533 -17.77 -1.95 -4.42
N THR A 534 -18.12 -2.73 -3.40
CA THR A 534 -18.72 -2.20 -2.17
C THR A 534 -17.69 -1.48 -1.27
N MET A 535 -18.14 -0.89 -0.16
CA MET A 535 -17.27 -0.20 0.83
C MET A 535 -17.68 -0.45 2.28
N GLN A 536 -18.86 -1.02 2.54
CA GLN A 536 -19.45 -1.14 3.88
C GLN A 536 -18.49 -1.77 4.89
N ASN A 537 -17.86 -2.89 4.49
CA ASN A 537 -17.02 -3.71 5.35
C ASN A 537 -15.56 -3.25 5.41
N HIS A 538 -15.21 -2.12 4.80
CA HIS A 538 -13.82 -1.69 4.70
C HIS A 538 -13.20 -1.45 6.08
N SER A 539 -11.94 -1.84 6.27
CA SER A 539 -11.16 -1.62 7.52
C SER A 539 -11.05 -0.14 7.96
N ASP A 540 -10.71 0.17 9.21
CA ASP A 540 -10.36 -0.71 10.35
C ASP A 540 -11.56 -1.12 11.22
N TYR A 541 -11.40 -2.22 11.97
CA TYR A 541 -12.46 -2.83 12.80
C TYR A 541 -12.36 -2.47 14.28
N SER A 542 -11.80 -1.30 14.58
CA SER A 542 -11.65 -0.79 15.95
C SER A 542 -12.56 0.42 16.23
N LYS A 543 -13.57 0.65 15.39
CA LYS A 543 -14.43 1.84 15.45
C LYS A 543 -15.37 1.84 16.62
N ASN A 544 -15.78 0.67 17.08
CA ASN A 544 -16.83 0.49 18.08
C ASN A 544 -18.12 1.21 17.66
N ASN A 545 -18.43 1.19 16.36
CA ASN A 545 -19.56 1.93 15.78
C ASN A 545 -20.73 1.03 15.32
N ILE A 546 -20.62 -0.27 15.53
CA ILE A 546 -21.70 -1.22 15.28
C ILE A 546 -22.73 -1.15 16.42
N PRO A 547 -24.04 -1.00 16.12
CA PRO A 547 -25.09 -1.05 17.13
C PRO A 547 -25.02 -2.35 17.96
N ALA A 548 -25.21 -2.24 19.27
CA ALA A 548 -25.05 -3.37 20.20
C ALA A 548 -26.00 -4.56 19.93
N ASP A 549 -27.15 -4.31 19.32
CA ASP A 549 -28.13 -5.31 18.88
C ASP A 549 -27.75 -6.00 17.57
N ARG A 550 -26.83 -5.41 16.79
CA ARG A 550 -26.26 -5.99 15.56
C ARG A 550 -24.89 -6.64 15.78
N LEU A 551 -24.21 -6.32 16.88
CA LEU A 551 -22.88 -6.85 17.18
C LEU A 551 -22.92 -8.37 17.43
N THR A 552 -22.05 -9.11 16.74
CA THR A 552 -21.82 -10.54 16.99
C THR A 552 -21.11 -10.76 18.35
N LYS A 553 -21.08 -12.00 18.82
CA LYS A 553 -20.53 -12.37 20.14
C LYS A 553 -19.73 -13.67 20.06
N ILE A 554 -18.66 -13.65 19.28
CA ILE A 554 -17.69 -14.73 19.10
C ILE A 554 -16.48 -14.44 19.99
N HIS A 555 -16.10 -15.43 20.80
CA HIS A 555 -15.04 -15.36 21.79
C HIS A 555 -14.16 -16.61 21.69
N PRO A 556 -13.16 -16.62 20.79
CA PRO A 556 -12.28 -17.78 20.63
C PRO A 556 -11.54 -18.10 21.94
N SER A 557 -11.81 -19.25 22.53
CA SER A 557 -11.44 -19.54 23.93
C SER A 557 -9.93 -19.46 24.26
N ASP A 558 -9.08 -19.59 23.25
CA ASP A 558 -7.62 -19.65 23.33
C ASP A 558 -6.90 -18.36 22.89
N LEU A 559 -7.60 -17.46 22.19
CA LEU A 559 -7.08 -16.17 21.71
C LEU A 559 -7.98 -14.98 22.09
N SER A 560 -8.87 -15.16 23.07
CA SER A 560 -9.80 -14.11 23.47
C SER A 560 -9.10 -13.04 24.31
N SER A 561 -9.28 -11.79 23.89
CA SER A 561 -9.00 -10.59 24.66
C SER A 561 -10.01 -9.51 24.28
N PRO A 562 -10.31 -8.53 25.15
CA PRO A 562 -11.29 -7.48 24.83
C PRO A 562 -11.00 -6.75 23.51
N GLU A 563 -9.73 -6.56 23.17
CA GLU A 563 -9.30 -5.92 21.93
C GLU A 563 -9.51 -6.83 20.71
N GLN A 564 -9.02 -8.07 20.76
CA GLN A 564 -9.15 -9.03 19.65
C GLN A 564 -10.60 -9.42 19.40
N ASP A 565 -11.38 -9.65 20.46
CA ASP A 565 -12.80 -9.96 20.36
C ASP A 565 -13.59 -8.77 19.80
N GLY A 566 -13.21 -7.54 20.17
CA GLY A 566 -13.81 -6.33 19.61
C GLY A 566 -13.60 -6.24 18.10
N ILE A 567 -12.35 -6.40 17.65
CA ILE A 567 -11.96 -6.41 16.23
C ILE A 567 -12.71 -7.51 15.46
N LEU A 568 -12.70 -8.73 15.98
CA LEU A 568 -13.36 -9.88 15.34
C LEU A 568 -14.86 -9.65 15.23
N ASN A 569 -15.53 -9.26 16.31
CA ASN A 569 -16.97 -9.11 16.31
C ASN A 569 -17.47 -7.93 15.49
N GLU A 570 -16.70 -6.84 15.43
CA GLU A 570 -17.00 -5.73 14.53
C GLU A 570 -16.98 -6.20 13.07
N TYR A 571 -15.92 -6.93 12.65
CA TYR A 571 -15.84 -7.52 11.31
C TYR A 571 -16.97 -8.52 11.02
N LEU A 572 -17.20 -9.50 11.90
CA LEU A 572 -18.24 -10.52 11.68
C LEU A 572 -19.65 -9.91 11.59
N SER A 573 -19.89 -8.77 12.25
CA SER A 573 -21.14 -8.01 12.14
C SER A 573 -21.31 -7.37 10.77
N CYS A 574 -20.23 -6.87 10.16
CA CYS A 574 -20.19 -6.38 8.79
C CYS A 574 -20.50 -7.49 7.78
N ILE A 575 -19.88 -8.67 7.94
CA ILE A 575 -20.16 -9.83 7.09
C ILE A 575 -21.62 -10.28 7.21
N LYS A 576 -22.18 -10.31 8.42
CA LYS A 576 -23.60 -10.61 8.63
C LYS A 576 -24.52 -9.61 7.94
N ALA A 577 -24.22 -8.30 8.02
CA ALA A 577 -25.01 -7.27 7.34
C ALA A 577 -24.96 -7.42 5.80
N SER A 578 -23.79 -7.76 5.26
CA SER A 578 -23.60 -7.98 3.82
C SER A 578 -24.35 -9.23 3.34
N ASP A 579 -24.37 -10.30 4.14
CA ASP A 579 -25.15 -11.51 3.86
C ASP A 579 -26.68 -11.25 3.84
N GLU A 580 -27.16 -10.41 4.77
CA GLU A 580 -28.55 -9.93 4.79
C GLU A 580 -28.89 -9.11 3.52
N ASP A 581 -27.97 -8.25 3.08
CA ASP A 581 -28.12 -7.43 1.87
C ASP A 581 -28.03 -8.26 0.58
N LEU A 582 -27.18 -9.30 0.54
CA LEU A 582 -27.13 -10.27 -0.55
C LEU A 582 -28.45 -11.03 -0.67
N LYS A 583 -29.02 -11.48 0.45
CA LYS A 583 -30.35 -12.10 0.49
C LYS A 583 -31.41 -11.17 -0.08
N TYR A 584 -31.35 -9.88 0.27
CA TYR A 584 -32.22 -8.87 -0.32
C TYR A 584 -32.03 -8.77 -1.83
N LEU A 585 -30.80 -8.61 -2.33
CA LEU A 585 -30.53 -8.51 -3.78
C LEU A 585 -31.08 -9.72 -4.54
N VAL A 586 -30.79 -10.94 -4.07
CA VAL A 586 -31.27 -12.17 -4.71
C VAL A 586 -32.80 -12.25 -4.69
N SER A 587 -33.46 -11.82 -3.60
CA SER A 587 -34.93 -11.76 -3.55
C SER A 587 -35.50 -10.82 -4.63
N GLN A 588 -34.89 -9.64 -4.82
CA GLN A 588 -35.29 -8.68 -5.84
C GLN A 588 -35.04 -9.20 -7.26
N LEU A 589 -33.93 -9.91 -7.48
CA LEU A 589 -33.63 -10.51 -8.78
C LEU A 589 -34.58 -11.67 -9.14
N LYS A 590 -35.06 -12.43 -8.15
CA LYS A 590 -36.08 -13.48 -8.37
C LYS A 590 -37.42 -12.91 -8.84
N GLU A 591 -37.77 -11.71 -8.41
CA GLU A 591 -38.99 -11.00 -8.86
C GLU A 591 -38.80 -10.28 -10.21
N LEU A 592 -37.56 -10.07 -10.63
CA LEU A 592 -37.22 -9.35 -11.85
C LEU A 592 -37.47 -10.20 -13.10
N LYS A 593 -38.39 -9.78 -13.96
CA LYS A 593 -38.72 -10.44 -15.24
C LYS A 593 -37.71 -10.20 -16.36
N LYS A 594 -36.45 -9.91 -16.03
CA LYS A 594 -35.34 -9.75 -16.97
C LYS A 594 -34.26 -10.78 -16.64
N PRO A 595 -33.84 -11.64 -17.60
CA PRO A 595 -32.75 -12.60 -17.37
C PRO A 595 -31.51 -11.88 -16.85
N THR A 596 -31.03 -12.31 -15.69
CA THR A 596 -29.94 -11.66 -14.97
C THR A 596 -29.06 -12.71 -14.31
N VAL A 597 -27.75 -12.55 -14.48
CA VAL A 597 -26.69 -13.33 -13.86
C VAL A 597 -26.06 -12.47 -12.78
N LEU A 598 -25.84 -13.06 -11.60
CA LEU A 598 -25.13 -12.48 -10.48
C LEU A 598 -23.82 -13.26 -10.27
N VAL A 599 -22.70 -12.56 -10.21
CA VAL A 599 -21.44 -13.04 -9.66
C VAL A 599 -21.18 -12.25 -8.39
N TYR A 600 -21.09 -12.90 -7.24
CA TYR A 600 -20.79 -12.27 -5.96
C TYR A 600 -19.53 -12.90 -5.38
N PHE A 601 -18.54 -12.10 -5.00
CA PHE A 601 -17.30 -12.62 -4.43
C PHE A 601 -16.61 -11.60 -3.52
N GLY A 602 -15.83 -12.11 -2.57
CA GLY A 602 -14.96 -11.27 -1.75
C GLY A 602 -13.62 -10.97 -2.41
N ASP A 603 -13.14 -9.74 -2.29
CA ASP A 603 -11.86 -9.31 -2.88
C ASP A 603 -10.62 -9.77 -2.09
N HIS A 604 -10.72 -9.85 -0.75
CA HIS A 604 -9.71 -10.41 0.16
C HIS A 604 -10.22 -10.68 1.58
N GLN A 605 -9.40 -11.34 2.41
CA GLN A 605 -9.61 -11.47 3.86
C GLN A 605 -9.17 -10.21 4.63
N PRO A 606 -9.62 -10.01 5.88
CA PRO A 606 -9.16 -8.89 6.71
C PRO A 606 -7.72 -9.08 7.21
N ASN A 607 -7.04 -7.97 7.51
CA ASN A 607 -5.61 -7.95 7.87
C ASN A 607 -5.25 -8.69 9.18
N PHE A 608 -6.24 -9.03 10.02
CA PHE A 608 -6.03 -9.70 11.30
C PHE A 608 -6.11 -11.24 11.20
N THR A 609 -6.54 -11.82 10.07
CA THR A 609 -6.62 -13.28 9.94
C THR A 609 -5.29 -14.03 10.13
N PRO A 610 -4.09 -13.46 9.85
CA PRO A 610 -2.82 -14.10 10.20
C PRO A 610 -2.70 -14.46 11.68
N THR A 611 -3.25 -13.65 12.59
CA THR A 611 -3.20 -13.96 14.03
C THR A 611 -3.87 -15.29 14.37
N TYR A 612 -5.01 -15.57 13.74
CA TYR A 612 -5.74 -16.83 13.92
C TYR A 612 -5.07 -17.97 13.15
N ASN A 613 -4.60 -17.70 11.93
CA ASN A 613 -3.91 -18.66 11.09
C ASN A 613 -2.66 -19.23 11.77
N ASP A 614 -1.76 -18.34 12.22
CA ASP A 614 -0.48 -18.68 12.84
C ASP A 614 -0.67 -19.48 14.13
N ALA A 615 -1.72 -19.16 14.90
CA ALA A 615 -2.01 -19.80 16.16
C ALA A 615 -2.63 -21.20 15.99
N TRP A 616 -3.61 -21.34 15.08
CA TRP A 616 -4.42 -22.56 14.95
C TRP A 616 -3.87 -23.57 13.95
N PHE A 617 -3.09 -23.11 12.96
CA PHE A 617 -2.61 -23.96 11.85
C PHE A 617 -1.08 -24.00 11.74
N SER A 618 -0.36 -24.05 12.87
CA SER A 618 1.12 -24.00 12.91
C SER A 618 1.85 -25.28 12.47
N GLY A 619 1.14 -26.40 12.32
CA GLY A 619 1.73 -27.73 12.05
C GLY A 619 1.84 -28.14 10.58
N GLU A 620 1.58 -27.22 9.65
CA GLU A 620 1.48 -27.51 8.21
C GLU A 620 2.61 -26.86 7.40
N SER A 621 2.67 -27.14 6.09
CA SER A 621 3.65 -26.49 5.20
C SER A 621 3.35 -25.00 5.03
N ASP A 622 4.40 -24.17 4.95
CA ASP A 622 4.29 -22.73 4.68
C ASP A 622 3.38 -22.39 3.48
N LEU A 623 3.39 -23.21 2.42
CA LEU A 623 2.55 -22.96 1.25
C LEU A 623 1.06 -23.06 1.60
N ILE A 624 0.63 -24.16 2.19
CA ILE A 624 -0.77 -24.34 2.63
C ILE A 624 -1.15 -23.26 3.64
N HIS A 625 -0.26 -22.99 4.59
CA HIS A 625 -0.45 -21.98 5.63
C HIS A 625 -0.73 -20.60 5.05
N ASN A 626 0.06 -20.19 4.05
CA ASN A 626 -0.14 -18.92 3.38
C ASN A 626 -1.39 -18.94 2.49
N GLN A 627 -1.65 -20.03 1.75
CA GLN A 627 -2.79 -20.11 0.83
C GLN A 627 -4.14 -19.91 1.54
N ARG A 628 -4.28 -20.37 2.79
CA ARG A 628 -5.49 -20.11 3.59
C ARG A 628 -5.82 -18.63 3.73
N LEU A 629 -4.82 -17.75 3.83
CA LEU A 629 -4.99 -16.30 3.97
C LEU A 629 -5.43 -15.61 2.67
N TYR A 630 -5.15 -16.25 1.53
CA TYR A 630 -5.37 -15.68 0.19
C TYR A 630 -6.56 -16.31 -0.53
N HIS A 631 -7.50 -16.87 0.23
CA HIS A 631 -8.77 -17.37 -0.28
C HIS A 631 -9.96 -16.61 0.32
N THR A 632 -10.90 -16.23 -0.52
CA THR A 632 -12.23 -15.79 -0.12
C THR A 632 -13.27 -16.80 -0.62
N SER A 633 -14.50 -16.37 -0.83
CA SER A 633 -15.54 -17.20 -1.44
C SER A 633 -16.25 -16.46 -2.56
N TYR A 634 -16.83 -17.22 -3.49
CA TYR A 634 -17.67 -16.71 -4.57
C TYR A 634 -18.96 -17.53 -4.74
N VAL A 635 -19.95 -16.90 -5.36
CA VAL A 635 -21.15 -17.56 -5.91
C VAL A 635 -21.51 -16.94 -7.25
N MET A 636 -21.87 -17.79 -8.20
CA MET A 636 -22.45 -17.44 -9.49
C MET A 636 -23.88 -17.97 -9.52
N TRP A 637 -24.84 -17.11 -9.80
CA TRP A 637 -26.28 -17.44 -9.76
C TRP A 637 -27.01 -16.74 -10.90
N ALA A 638 -28.16 -17.26 -11.30
CA ALA A 638 -29.01 -16.62 -12.30
C ALA A 638 -30.49 -16.76 -11.94
N ASN A 639 -31.28 -15.73 -12.26
CA ASN A 639 -32.73 -15.73 -12.02
C ASN A 639 -33.53 -16.47 -13.10
N TYR A 640 -32.86 -17.18 -14.00
CA TYR A 640 -33.44 -17.95 -15.09
C TYR A 640 -32.67 -19.26 -15.29
N THR A 641 -33.29 -20.22 -15.98
CA THR A 641 -32.62 -21.48 -16.30
C THR A 641 -31.55 -21.31 -17.36
N VAL A 642 -30.28 -21.55 -17.00
CA VAL A 642 -29.15 -21.51 -17.95
C VAL A 642 -29.03 -22.85 -18.67
N ALA A 643 -29.14 -22.83 -20.00
CA ALA A 643 -29.05 -24.04 -20.80
C ALA A 643 -27.66 -24.69 -20.68
N GLY A 644 -27.62 -26.01 -20.50
CA GLY A 644 -26.37 -26.76 -20.37
C GLY A 644 -25.65 -26.63 -19.02
N ALA A 645 -26.14 -25.80 -18.10
CA ALA A 645 -25.61 -25.67 -16.75
C ALA A 645 -26.62 -26.19 -15.72
N ALA A 646 -26.15 -26.99 -14.78
CA ALA A 646 -26.98 -27.44 -13.68
C ALA A 646 -26.99 -26.36 -12.58
N GLN A 647 -28.18 -25.94 -12.13
CA GLN A 647 -28.36 -24.98 -11.04
C GLN A 647 -28.54 -25.71 -9.70
N ASN A 648 -27.53 -26.48 -9.34
CA ASN A 648 -27.43 -27.22 -8.09
C ASN A 648 -26.02 -27.01 -7.54
N THR A 649 -25.90 -26.07 -6.61
CA THR A 649 -24.63 -25.55 -6.06
C THR A 649 -23.45 -26.51 -6.19
N ARG A 650 -22.48 -26.16 -7.04
CA ARG A 650 -21.23 -26.92 -7.20
C ARG A 650 -20.15 -26.22 -6.42
N ALA A 651 -19.59 -26.89 -5.42
CA ALA A 651 -18.43 -26.41 -4.68
C ALA A 651 -17.16 -26.61 -5.53
N GLU A 652 -16.68 -25.53 -6.16
CA GLU A 652 -15.51 -25.55 -7.03
C GLU A 652 -14.52 -24.45 -6.63
N TYR A 653 -13.23 -24.75 -6.66
CA TYR A 653 -12.19 -23.72 -6.57
C TYR A 653 -12.16 -22.88 -7.85
N SER A 654 -11.94 -21.58 -7.66
CA SER A 654 -11.67 -20.64 -8.74
C SER A 654 -10.61 -19.64 -8.28
N SER A 655 -10.24 -18.72 -9.15
CA SER A 655 -9.42 -17.56 -8.83
C SER A 655 -10.04 -16.30 -9.43
N ALA A 656 -9.72 -15.14 -8.86
CA ALA A 656 -10.24 -13.86 -9.32
C ALA A 656 -10.06 -13.68 -10.84
N ASN A 657 -8.93 -14.15 -11.39
CA ASN A 657 -8.61 -14.06 -12.81
C ASN A 657 -9.40 -15.06 -13.70
N PHE A 658 -9.90 -16.17 -13.16
CA PHE A 658 -10.71 -17.14 -13.92
C PHE A 658 -12.22 -16.91 -13.79
N LEU A 659 -12.67 -16.18 -12.78
CA LEU A 659 -14.09 -16.09 -12.46
C LEU A 659 -14.93 -15.44 -13.58
N ALA A 660 -14.40 -14.41 -14.24
CA ALA A 660 -15.07 -13.77 -15.37
C ALA A 660 -15.22 -14.73 -16.57
N VAL A 661 -14.17 -15.49 -16.91
CA VAL A 661 -14.22 -16.40 -18.06
C VAL A 661 -15.10 -17.62 -17.78
N GLN A 662 -15.15 -18.10 -16.55
CA GLN A 662 -16.11 -19.11 -16.12
C GLN A 662 -17.56 -18.63 -16.29
N MET A 663 -17.84 -17.38 -15.91
CA MET A 663 -19.16 -16.78 -16.08
C MET A 663 -19.54 -16.73 -17.56
N LEU A 664 -18.68 -16.17 -18.42
CA LEU A 664 -18.92 -16.09 -19.86
C LEU A 664 -19.14 -17.47 -20.50
N TYR A 665 -18.34 -18.47 -20.09
CA TYR A 665 -18.49 -19.84 -20.55
C TYR A 665 -19.84 -20.44 -20.14
N THR A 666 -20.21 -20.28 -18.86
CA THR A 666 -21.44 -20.84 -18.30
C THR A 666 -22.68 -20.28 -18.97
N ILE A 667 -22.70 -18.97 -19.24
CA ILE A 667 -23.89 -18.30 -19.78
C ILE A 667 -24.00 -18.34 -21.30
N GLY A 668 -23.03 -18.94 -22.00
CA GLY A 668 -23.03 -19.00 -23.47
C GLY A 668 -22.40 -17.80 -24.19
N ALA A 669 -21.78 -16.87 -23.48
CA ALA A 669 -21.23 -15.66 -24.07
C ALA A 669 -20.01 -15.95 -24.98
N PRO A 670 -19.73 -15.09 -25.99
CA PRO A 670 -18.52 -15.17 -26.80
C PRO A 670 -17.26 -15.03 -25.97
N LEU A 671 -16.22 -15.77 -26.36
CA LEU A 671 -14.91 -15.80 -25.70
C LEU A 671 -13.81 -15.36 -26.68
N THR A 672 -12.83 -14.61 -26.18
CA THR A 672 -11.58 -14.34 -26.89
C THR A 672 -10.70 -15.59 -26.92
N ASP A 673 -9.68 -15.60 -27.78
CA ASP A 673 -8.75 -16.73 -27.84
C ASP A 673 -7.96 -16.90 -26.54
N TYR A 674 -7.57 -15.79 -25.89
CA TYR A 674 -6.96 -15.84 -24.55
C TYR A 674 -7.90 -16.47 -23.51
N GLN A 675 -9.18 -16.10 -23.52
CA GLN A 675 -10.19 -16.69 -22.63
C GLN A 675 -10.42 -18.18 -22.88
N LYS A 676 -10.43 -18.62 -24.15
CA LYS A 676 -10.46 -20.05 -24.48
C LYS A 676 -9.24 -20.78 -23.92
N ALA A 677 -8.06 -20.20 -24.06
CA ALA A 677 -6.83 -20.77 -23.51
C ALA A 677 -6.85 -20.83 -21.98
N GLN A 678 -7.36 -19.79 -21.30
CA GLN A 678 -7.55 -19.81 -19.84
C GLN A 678 -8.45 -20.97 -19.40
N LEU A 679 -9.56 -21.22 -20.10
CA LEU A 679 -10.44 -22.35 -19.79
C LEU A 679 -9.76 -23.70 -20.04
N ALA A 680 -8.97 -23.83 -21.11
CA ALA A 680 -8.21 -25.05 -21.40
C ALA A 680 -7.13 -25.33 -20.33
N ILE A 681 -6.40 -24.29 -19.92
CA ILE A 681 -5.42 -24.36 -18.82
C ILE A 681 -6.10 -24.75 -17.51
N ARG A 682 -7.27 -24.15 -17.22
CA ARG A 682 -8.01 -24.41 -15.98
C ARG A 682 -8.41 -25.88 -15.80
N ILE A 683 -8.54 -26.66 -16.88
CA ILE A 683 -8.82 -28.10 -16.78
C ILE A 683 -7.82 -28.81 -15.85
N GLN A 684 -6.57 -28.36 -15.83
CA GLN A 684 -5.50 -28.91 -14.97
C GLN A 684 -5.16 -27.99 -13.79
N MET A 685 -5.45 -26.69 -13.89
CA MET A 685 -5.14 -25.69 -12.86
C MET A 685 -6.41 -24.93 -12.44
N PRO A 686 -7.25 -25.48 -11.54
CA PRO A 686 -8.54 -24.87 -11.18
C PRO A 686 -8.46 -23.45 -10.62
N ALA A 687 -7.36 -23.10 -9.95
CA ALA A 687 -7.12 -21.80 -9.35
C ALA A 687 -5.63 -21.44 -9.37
N ILE A 688 -5.34 -20.14 -9.40
CA ILE A 688 -4.01 -19.57 -9.28
C ILE A 688 -4.11 -18.21 -8.61
N ASN A 689 -3.14 -17.87 -7.75
CA ASN A 689 -2.96 -16.52 -7.23
C ASN A 689 -1.48 -16.17 -7.21
N ALA A 690 -1.14 -15.00 -6.66
CA ALA A 690 0.24 -14.54 -6.58
C ALA A 690 1.21 -15.43 -5.77
N PHE A 691 0.69 -16.43 -5.05
CA PHE A 691 1.45 -17.23 -4.10
C PHE A 691 1.56 -18.71 -4.49
N GLY A 692 0.75 -19.17 -5.46
CA GLY A 692 0.72 -20.57 -5.85
C GLY A 692 -0.38 -20.87 -6.86
N LEU A 693 -0.36 -22.11 -7.33
CA LEU A 693 -1.41 -22.67 -8.18
C LEU A 693 -1.96 -23.95 -7.55
N LEU A 694 -3.23 -24.23 -7.81
CA LEU A 694 -3.94 -25.41 -7.33
C LEU A 694 -4.04 -26.43 -8.48
N ASP A 695 -3.75 -27.71 -8.22
CA ASP A 695 -3.99 -28.80 -9.16
C ASP A 695 -5.42 -29.39 -9.03
N THR A 696 -5.78 -30.33 -9.89
CA THR A 696 -7.09 -31.00 -9.82
C THR A 696 -7.25 -31.98 -8.65
N ALA A 697 -6.15 -32.35 -7.98
CA ALA A 697 -6.16 -33.21 -6.81
C ALA A 697 -6.33 -32.43 -5.50
N GLY A 698 -6.32 -31.09 -5.56
CA GLY A 698 -6.46 -30.20 -4.42
C GLY A 698 -5.13 -29.83 -3.75
N ASN A 699 -3.99 -30.09 -4.41
CA ASN A 699 -2.67 -29.74 -3.91
C ASN A 699 -2.23 -28.36 -4.41
N TRP A 700 -1.63 -27.59 -3.51
CA TRP A 700 -1.00 -26.32 -3.86
C TRP A 700 0.44 -26.52 -4.27
N HIS A 701 0.84 -25.85 -5.35
CA HIS A 701 2.17 -25.88 -5.94
C HIS A 701 2.81 -24.49 -5.93
N SER A 702 4.12 -24.45 -5.75
CA SER A 702 4.91 -23.22 -5.81
C SER A 702 5.06 -22.74 -7.25
N LEU A 703 4.97 -21.43 -7.47
CA LEU A 703 5.22 -20.82 -8.78
C LEU A 703 6.71 -20.82 -9.17
N THR A 704 7.63 -21.02 -8.23
CA THR A 704 9.08 -20.83 -8.43
C THR A 704 9.86 -22.14 -8.56
N GLN A 705 9.24 -23.27 -8.22
CA GLN A 705 9.90 -24.57 -8.23
C GLN A 705 9.95 -25.15 -9.65
N GLN A 706 11.16 -25.39 -10.17
CA GLN A 706 11.38 -25.80 -11.57
C GLN A 706 11.11 -27.29 -11.81
N ASP A 707 11.29 -28.14 -10.80
CA ASP A 707 11.07 -29.58 -10.86
C ASP A 707 9.63 -29.99 -10.50
N ASP A 708 8.74 -29.02 -10.28
CA ASP A 708 7.33 -29.26 -9.98
C ASP A 708 6.56 -29.73 -11.23
N SER A 709 5.63 -30.67 -11.06
CA SER A 709 4.80 -31.23 -12.13
C SER A 709 3.96 -30.19 -12.88
N MET A 710 3.61 -29.08 -12.21
CA MET A 710 2.81 -28.00 -12.77
C MET A 710 3.65 -26.87 -13.36
N HIS A 711 4.99 -26.96 -13.27
CA HIS A 711 5.89 -25.90 -13.72
C HIS A 711 5.69 -25.54 -15.20
N THR A 712 5.62 -26.53 -16.09
CA THR A 712 5.40 -26.28 -17.52
C THR A 712 4.07 -25.58 -17.80
N LEU A 713 2.98 -26.00 -17.18
CA LEU A 713 1.67 -25.38 -17.35
C LEU A 713 1.66 -23.93 -16.83
N SER A 714 2.33 -23.68 -15.70
CA SER A 714 2.50 -22.33 -15.16
C SER A 714 3.32 -21.44 -16.11
N GLU A 715 4.39 -21.96 -16.68
CA GLU A 715 5.23 -21.24 -17.64
C GLU A 715 4.52 -20.94 -18.96
N ASP A 716 3.68 -21.87 -19.43
CA ASP A 716 2.79 -21.64 -20.56
C ASP A 716 1.83 -20.49 -20.26
N PHE A 717 1.15 -20.53 -19.11
CA PHE A 717 0.19 -19.49 -18.75
C PHE A 717 0.88 -18.13 -18.52
N ARG A 718 2.10 -18.13 -17.96
CA ARG A 718 2.95 -16.94 -17.84
C ARG A 718 3.30 -16.36 -19.21
N THR A 719 3.63 -17.21 -20.18
CA THR A 719 3.95 -16.83 -21.56
C THR A 719 2.75 -16.19 -22.26
N LEU A 720 1.57 -16.81 -22.13
CA LEU A 720 0.33 -16.26 -22.68
C LEU A 720 -0.06 -14.94 -22.01
N THR A 721 0.07 -14.84 -20.68
CA THR A 721 -0.19 -13.60 -19.94
C THR A 721 0.75 -12.48 -20.39
N TYR A 722 2.04 -12.78 -20.60
CA TYR A 722 2.99 -11.79 -21.12
C TYR A 722 2.61 -11.33 -22.54
N TYR A 723 2.28 -12.28 -23.43
CA TYR A 723 1.88 -11.99 -24.81
C TYR A 723 0.60 -11.16 -24.87
N GLU A 724 -0.44 -11.55 -24.13
CA GLU A 724 -1.77 -10.96 -24.23
C GLU A 724 -1.92 -9.66 -23.46
N PHE A 725 -1.11 -9.45 -22.41
CA PHE A 725 -1.17 -8.27 -21.57
C PHE A 725 0.10 -7.43 -21.64
N ALA A 726 1.25 -7.96 -21.22
CA ALA A 726 2.46 -7.16 -21.02
C ALA A 726 2.97 -6.50 -22.31
N THR A 727 2.87 -7.16 -23.47
CA THR A 727 3.27 -6.55 -24.76
C THR A 727 2.32 -5.46 -25.25
N LYS A 728 1.10 -5.41 -24.73
CA LYS A 728 0.05 -4.46 -25.12
C LYS A 728 -0.02 -3.23 -24.20
N LEU A 729 0.69 -3.27 -23.08
CA LEU A 729 0.87 -2.13 -22.19
C LEU A 729 1.74 -1.06 -22.87
N SER A 730 1.36 0.21 -22.71
CA SER A 730 2.10 1.39 -23.21
C SER A 730 2.74 2.17 -22.09
#